data_AF-A0AAJ6F1Z3-F1
#
_entry.id   AF-A0AAJ6F1Z3-F1
#
_cell.length_a   1.000
_cell.length_b   1.000
_cell.length_c   1.000
_cell.angle_alpha   90.00
_cell.angle_beta   90.00
_cell.angle_gamma   90.00
#
_symmetry.space_group_name_H-M   'P 1'
#
loop_
_entity.id
_entity.type
_entity.pdbx_description
1 polymer ?
#
loop_
_entity_poly.entity_id
_entity_poly.type
_entity_poly.pdbx_seq_one_letter_code
_entity_poly.pdbx_strand_id
1 'polypeptide(L)'
;MNCSCCGSEVQSGFAFCPKCGTKQPDACPGCGYLCAPDFAYCPKCGVLVAAAPKAGGQPSSRTGPLAFPIRAYSPPLAPHPTVDAEPAFRPQPHKIDSEANRRTITVLFADLSGFTTMSERLDPEVMQTLQNELFEELTAAVQGFGGFVDKFIGDALLALFGAPAAHEDDPERAVRAALDMIRRTAQLEERAKAYVGSPLLLHIGINTGHVVAGGLGVGVAKSYSVTGDTVNTAQRIQSMAPPGDVLVGPLTYHLTRHAFLYESLGEVSLKGKMGGVLVHRLKGPLDTPRAARGLDTLGLSAPLIGRDAELARMIGNLDLACGGAAQLVRLVGEAGIGKTRLTNEFVTRARDEERFADVAIRRAICSPLGEQSYGTLAAVLRSAYGIAQKASAAEAQAKLAAALSDLGLAAEEAERLMPLYFHVLGLGDPDAVLQHVEPAQLRRQIFFAIRTVFERRLALSPLLIIVEDLHWADAVSLEALRFLMDRLERTRLMLLFTHRPMHEMDQFGASRISHTILRLAPLGVTDGQKLLAAFFSHGWSDPPGDLFSRILERASGNPLFIEEIVRGLIEAGTLERDGTHWRIKSNLAAADIPASIQALLLARVDRLPHDVRRLAQEAAVIGPRFDAALLSATATEPANVDTGLELLCDAEIVEEAAGANSMSLRSYRFTQTLLQDVIYQNLLLQRRIEMHGRIGAALERLCGDAPERLEDLILLGYHFSLSASKPRGVHYLSAAGDRARAIYANDDAIRLYQQALAATLTAGDPGPGRLVLDERIGDLCAAAGRRSMAEEHYQTALEAHRAAGDRAAAARILRKLGRLLWDASKRSGAEAHYAEAAALLEGTDAPIEWAHLLQERGHLAFRLGDHATAARWADEALDYARSVPPDANKQAGLEAARAIAEALNTKGVALARLGRSADAVREVERSVAAAEAAGLLNAACRGYNNLGVLYTMVDPAQAIAVCRRGLDVAQRIGDLGFQARLLANLAVASCTFTDTCSDEGVPAAEKAIELDRALDQREHLPVPLIVLGQIYQCHGKPGLAARCYNEAIAVAKETGEPQQLFPCYDGLATLNLDRGDMPEAERYFALAHDVCARHGLDPQGLIVLPFLD
;
A
#
# COMPACT_ATOMS: atom_id res chain seq x y z
N MET A 1 -10.71 47.26 -10.22
CA MET A 1 -9.86 46.11 -9.80
C MET A 1 -10.26 44.91 -10.64
N ASN A 2 -9.32 44.07 -11.08
CA ASN A 2 -9.67 42.91 -11.90
C ASN A 2 -10.12 41.74 -11.02
N CYS A 3 -11.16 41.02 -11.46
CA CYS A 3 -11.67 39.88 -10.71
C CYS A 3 -10.62 38.77 -10.61
N SER A 4 -10.35 38.32 -9.38
CA SER A 4 -9.43 37.22 -9.06
C SER A 4 -9.75 35.88 -9.74
N CYS A 5 -10.99 35.67 -10.19
CA CYS A 5 -11.45 34.45 -10.85
C CYS A 5 -11.49 34.58 -12.38
N CYS A 6 -12.13 35.64 -12.91
CA CYS A 6 -12.42 35.74 -14.35
C CYS A 6 -11.77 36.95 -15.05
N GLY A 7 -10.86 37.66 -14.39
CA GLY A 7 -10.06 38.76 -14.95
C GLY A 7 -10.81 40.06 -15.30
N SER A 8 -12.15 40.03 -15.40
CA SER A 8 -12.94 41.20 -15.76
C SER A 8 -12.80 42.33 -14.75
N GLU A 9 -12.78 43.58 -15.23
CA GLU A 9 -12.75 44.75 -14.36
C GLU A 9 -14.03 44.87 -13.52
N VAL A 10 -13.84 45.07 -12.22
CA VAL A 10 -14.85 45.29 -11.19
C VAL A 10 -14.62 46.67 -10.58
N GLN A 11 -15.68 47.47 -10.49
CA GLN A 11 -15.62 48.78 -9.83
C GLN A 11 -15.36 48.63 -8.32
N SER A 12 -14.64 49.59 -7.74
CA SER A 12 -14.34 49.63 -6.30
C SER A 12 -15.62 49.70 -5.47
N GLY A 13 -15.77 48.79 -4.50
CA GLY A 13 -16.92 48.73 -3.59
C GLY A 13 -17.92 47.60 -3.87
N PHE A 14 -17.79 46.89 -4.99
CA PHE A 14 -18.56 45.67 -5.23
C PHE A 14 -17.97 44.48 -4.46
N ALA A 15 -18.68 44.01 -3.44
CA ALA A 15 -18.30 42.84 -2.65
C ALA A 15 -18.23 41.54 -3.48
N PHE A 16 -18.91 41.48 -4.63
CA PHE A 16 -18.92 40.32 -5.53
C PHE A 16 -18.73 40.77 -6.98
N CYS A 17 -18.02 39.99 -7.79
CA CYS A 17 -17.87 40.25 -9.22
C CYS A 17 -19.22 40.06 -9.94
N PRO A 18 -19.77 41.08 -10.62
CA PRO A 18 -21.08 40.99 -11.28
C PRO A 18 -21.11 40.04 -12.49
N LYS A 19 -19.94 39.58 -12.99
CA LYS A 19 -19.84 38.63 -14.11
C LYS A 19 -19.81 37.15 -13.69
N CYS A 20 -19.31 36.83 -12.50
CA CYS A 20 -19.08 35.44 -12.07
C CYS A 20 -19.47 35.14 -10.61
N GLY A 21 -20.05 36.09 -9.87
CA GLY A 21 -20.47 35.90 -8.48
C GLY A 21 -19.35 35.72 -7.45
N THR A 22 -18.08 35.70 -7.86
CA THR A 22 -16.94 35.51 -6.94
C THR A 22 -16.83 36.68 -5.96
N LYS A 23 -16.85 36.41 -4.65
CA LYS A 23 -16.64 37.45 -3.61
C LYS A 23 -15.23 38.03 -3.75
N GLN A 24 -15.10 39.36 -3.75
CA GLN A 24 -13.81 40.04 -3.96
C GLN A 24 -13.06 40.21 -2.62
N PRO A 25 -11.71 40.15 -2.63
CA PRO A 25 -10.90 40.28 -1.42
C PRO A 25 -10.86 41.72 -0.90
N ASP A 26 -11.02 41.88 0.41
CA ASP A 26 -11.00 43.18 1.09
C ASP A 26 -9.55 43.61 1.38
N ALA A 27 -9.23 44.88 1.13
CA ALA A 27 -7.91 45.43 1.47
C ALA A 27 -7.80 45.67 2.99
N CYS A 28 -6.81 45.04 3.63
CA CYS A 28 -6.56 45.22 5.06
C CYS A 28 -6.38 46.69 5.42
N PRO A 29 -7.18 47.25 6.36
CA PRO A 29 -7.11 48.67 6.71
C PRO A 29 -5.79 49.09 7.37
N GLY A 30 -5.04 48.13 7.93
CA GLY A 30 -3.74 48.39 8.57
C GLY A 30 -2.51 48.29 7.66
N CYS A 31 -2.58 47.62 6.50
CA CYS A 31 -1.40 47.43 5.65
C CYS A 31 -1.66 47.25 4.14
N GLY A 32 -2.89 47.48 3.66
CA GLY A 32 -3.27 47.41 2.25
C GLY A 32 -3.20 46.03 1.59
N TYR A 33 -2.90 44.97 2.35
CA TYR A 33 -2.84 43.60 1.83
C TYR A 33 -4.25 43.08 1.53
N LEU A 34 -4.47 42.54 0.33
CA LEU A 34 -5.75 41.95 -0.06
C LEU A 34 -5.96 40.64 0.69
N CYS A 35 -6.89 40.63 1.64
CA CYS A 35 -7.25 39.48 2.44
C CYS A 35 -8.39 38.71 1.77
N ALA A 36 -8.39 37.39 1.90
CA ALA A 36 -9.52 36.59 1.42
C ALA A 36 -10.81 36.95 2.20
N PRO A 37 -12.00 36.86 1.58
CA PRO A 37 -13.19 37.55 2.07
C PRO A 37 -13.85 36.93 3.32
N ASP A 38 -13.23 35.89 3.86
CA ASP A 38 -13.56 35.07 5.01
C ASP A 38 -12.57 35.29 6.19
N PHE A 39 -11.47 36.00 5.96
CA PHE A 39 -10.43 36.22 6.97
C PHE A 39 -10.85 37.29 7.98
N ALA A 40 -11.09 36.90 9.23
CA ALA A 40 -11.32 37.83 10.33
C ALA A 40 -10.11 38.78 10.56
N TYR A 41 -8.88 38.29 10.37
CA TYR A 41 -7.63 39.02 10.60
C TYR A 41 -6.71 38.93 9.37
N CYS A 42 -5.97 40.02 9.12
CA CYS A 42 -5.00 40.07 8.02
C CYS A 42 -3.81 39.14 8.28
N PRO A 43 -3.48 38.21 7.35
CA PRO A 43 -2.40 37.25 7.57
C PRO A 43 -1.01 37.89 7.54
N LYS A 44 -0.89 39.12 7.02
CA LYS A 44 0.37 39.88 6.94
C LYS A 44 0.67 40.72 8.19
N CYS A 45 -0.34 41.09 8.99
CA CYS A 45 -0.14 42.03 10.11
C CYS A 45 -1.07 41.86 11.33
N GLY A 46 -1.96 40.86 11.35
CA GLY A 46 -2.86 40.59 12.48
C GLY A 46 -3.98 41.60 12.71
N VAL A 47 -4.09 42.66 11.90
CA VAL A 47 -5.18 43.64 11.99
C VAL A 47 -6.51 43.02 11.57
N LEU A 48 -7.58 43.24 12.36
CA LEU A 48 -8.94 42.79 12.06
C LEU A 48 -9.42 43.41 10.73
N VAL A 49 -9.94 42.59 9.81
CA VAL A 49 -10.39 42.99 8.47
C VAL A 49 -11.91 43.09 8.40
N ALA A 50 -12.61 42.14 9.03
CA ALA A 50 -14.07 42.09 9.05
C ALA A 50 -14.62 42.30 10.47
N ALA A 51 -15.63 43.17 10.61
CA ALA A 51 -16.32 43.36 11.89
C ALA A 51 -17.41 42.29 12.08
N ALA A 52 -17.35 41.53 13.17
CA ALA A 52 -18.40 40.58 13.53
C ALA A 52 -19.75 41.29 13.83
N PRO A 53 -20.91 40.63 13.60
CA PRO A 53 -22.21 41.18 13.96
C PRO A 53 -22.30 41.47 15.47
N LYS A 54 -22.74 42.68 15.84
CA LYS A 54 -22.77 43.12 17.25
C LYS A 54 -23.99 42.56 18.00
N ALA A 55 -23.74 41.71 18.99
CA ALA A 55 -24.55 41.70 20.21
C ALA A 55 -24.07 42.83 21.15
N GLY A 56 -24.97 43.44 21.93
CA GLY A 56 -24.70 44.68 22.67
C GLY A 56 -24.08 44.49 24.07
N GLY A 57 -23.27 45.46 24.50
CA GLY A 57 -22.76 45.55 25.89
C GLY A 57 -21.57 46.52 26.06
N GLN A 58 -21.75 47.56 26.87
CA GLN A 58 -20.72 48.48 27.40
C GLN A 58 -21.13 48.93 28.81
N PRO A 59 -20.24 49.52 29.66
CA PRO A 59 -18.79 49.72 29.54
C PRO A 59 -18.06 48.82 30.58
N SER A 60 -16.89 49.06 31.25
CA SER A 60 -15.81 50.06 31.32
C SER A 60 -14.64 49.46 32.15
N SER A 61 -13.38 49.95 32.16
CA SER A 61 -12.51 50.66 31.20
C SER A 61 -11.10 50.86 31.84
N ARG A 62 -10.17 51.54 31.13
CA ARG A 62 -8.90 52.18 31.58
C ARG A 62 -7.57 51.39 31.70
N THR A 63 -6.55 52.05 31.11
CA THR A 63 -5.12 52.17 31.49
C THR A 63 -4.16 50.97 31.47
N GLY A 64 -3.31 50.93 30.43
CA GLY A 64 -1.91 51.40 30.58
C GLY A 64 -0.82 50.34 30.85
N PRO A 65 0.00 49.96 29.85
CA PRO A 65 1.17 49.11 30.02
C PRO A 65 2.47 49.92 30.25
N LEU A 66 3.45 49.32 30.93
CA LEU A 66 4.88 49.60 30.75
C LEU A 66 5.70 48.41 31.30
N ALA A 67 6.85 48.11 30.67
CA ALA A 67 7.71 46.98 31.01
C ALA A 67 9.19 47.37 30.89
N PHE A 68 10.08 46.69 31.62
CA PHE A 68 11.54 46.71 31.44
C PHE A 68 12.19 45.42 32.00
N PRO A 69 13.47 45.10 31.67
CA PRO A 69 13.87 43.71 31.41
C PRO A 69 15.04 43.21 32.29
N ILE A 70 15.41 41.94 32.10
CA ILE A 70 16.56 41.30 32.73
C ILE A 70 17.72 41.20 31.72
N ARG A 71 18.96 41.45 32.18
CA ARG A 71 20.22 41.26 31.42
C ARG A 71 20.96 40.01 31.91
N ALA A 72 21.67 39.33 31.01
CA ALA A 72 22.49 38.16 31.32
C ALA A 72 23.95 38.53 31.66
N TYR A 73 24.67 37.60 32.31
CA TYR A 73 26.15 37.55 32.38
C TYR A 73 26.65 36.11 32.63
N SER A 74 27.90 35.84 32.26
CA SER A 74 28.65 34.56 32.35
C SER A 74 30.15 34.84 32.06
N PRO A 75 31.08 33.86 32.01
CA PRO A 75 31.42 32.71 32.87
C PRO A 75 32.84 32.98 33.49
N PRO A 76 33.93 32.18 33.40
CA PRO A 76 34.18 30.71 33.48
C PRO A 76 35.29 30.31 34.51
N LEU A 77 35.64 29.00 34.64
CA LEU A 77 37.02 28.48 34.86
C LEU A 77 37.08 26.92 34.89
N ALA A 78 38.28 26.33 34.68
CA ALA A 78 38.64 24.89 34.70
C ALA A 78 40.21 24.74 34.73
N PRO A 79 40.90 23.56 34.66
CA PRO A 79 40.46 22.14 34.69
C PRO A 79 41.35 21.12 35.51
N HIS A 80 40.92 19.83 35.58
CA HIS A 80 41.73 18.58 35.78
C HIS A 80 42.51 18.34 37.11
N PRO A 81 43.02 17.11 37.43
CA PRO A 81 43.01 15.81 36.71
C PRO A 81 42.37 14.60 37.49
N THR A 82 42.63 13.36 37.03
CA THR A 82 41.97 12.08 37.41
C THR A 82 42.84 11.11 38.25
N VAL A 83 42.20 10.21 39.01
CA VAL A 83 42.70 8.86 39.39
C VAL A 83 41.50 7.91 39.52
N ASP A 84 41.63 6.66 39.05
CA ASP A 84 40.57 5.64 39.03
C ASP A 84 40.49 4.79 40.31
N ALA A 85 39.28 4.31 40.63
CA ALA A 85 39.03 3.15 41.50
C ALA A 85 37.62 2.57 41.25
N GLU A 86 37.52 1.29 40.88
CA GLU A 86 36.24 0.57 40.79
C GLU A 86 35.66 0.27 42.19
N PRO A 87 34.32 0.29 42.31
CA PRO A 87 33.65 -0.59 43.26
C PRO A 87 32.51 -1.41 42.64
N ALA A 88 32.44 -2.67 43.09
CA ALA A 88 31.47 -3.70 42.75
C ALA A 88 30.02 -3.25 42.51
N PHE A 89 29.37 -3.93 41.56
CA PHE A 89 27.96 -3.76 41.17
C PHE A 89 27.00 -3.90 42.36
N ARG A 90 26.59 -2.76 42.93
CA ARG A 90 25.39 -2.67 43.76
C ARG A 90 24.19 -2.40 42.83
N PRO A 91 23.07 -3.13 42.94
CA PRO A 91 21.84 -2.71 42.26
C PRO A 91 21.47 -1.32 42.78
N GLN A 92 21.34 -0.35 41.87
CA GLN A 92 20.93 1.00 42.26
C GLN A 92 19.46 0.95 42.69
N PRO A 93 19.09 1.44 43.88
CA PRO A 93 17.69 1.64 44.20
C PRO A 93 17.11 2.65 43.19
N HIS A 94 15.95 2.32 42.61
CA HIS A 94 15.27 3.21 41.69
C HIS A 94 15.16 4.62 42.29
N LYS A 95 15.42 5.66 41.51
CA LYS A 95 15.13 7.04 41.93
C LYS A 95 13.62 7.19 42.08
N ILE A 96 13.13 6.95 43.30
CA ILE A 96 11.76 7.25 43.68
C ILE A 96 11.58 8.75 43.54
N ASP A 97 10.79 9.15 42.54
CA ASP A 97 10.45 10.55 42.36
C ASP A 97 9.66 11.05 43.57
N SER A 98 10.06 12.20 44.11
CA SER A 98 9.68 12.61 45.47
C SER A 98 8.55 13.64 45.52
N GLU A 99 8.07 14.08 44.36
CA GLU A 99 6.91 14.96 44.23
C GLU A 99 5.58 14.21 44.39
N ALA A 100 4.60 14.85 45.04
CA ALA A 100 3.36 14.23 45.45
C ALA A 100 2.28 14.35 44.36
N ASN A 101 2.23 13.36 43.46
CA ASN A 101 1.37 13.39 42.28
C ASN A 101 0.04 12.65 42.48
N ARG A 102 -1.04 13.22 41.94
CA ARG A 102 -2.36 12.56 41.85
C ARG A 102 -2.33 11.52 40.74
N ARG A 103 -2.73 10.29 41.05
CA ARG A 103 -2.78 9.17 40.09
C ARG A 103 -3.93 8.23 40.43
N THR A 104 -4.37 7.43 39.45
CA THR A 104 -5.24 6.27 39.70
C THR A 104 -4.35 5.08 40.03
N ILE A 105 -4.73 4.29 41.04
CA ILE A 105 -4.06 3.01 41.36
C ILE A 105 -5.11 1.95 41.71
N THR A 106 -4.70 0.69 41.69
CA THR A 106 -5.39 -0.40 42.38
C THR A 106 -4.66 -0.74 43.66
N VAL A 107 -5.38 -0.70 44.79
CA VAL A 107 -4.88 -1.08 46.11
C VAL A 107 -5.37 -2.49 46.43
N LEU A 108 -4.47 -3.34 46.93
CA LEU A 108 -4.77 -4.68 47.43
C LEU A 108 -4.35 -4.77 48.90
N PHE A 109 -5.27 -5.22 49.75
CA PHE A 109 -4.98 -5.71 51.11
C PHE A 109 -5.22 -7.22 51.16
N ALA A 110 -4.27 -7.98 51.69
CA ALA A 110 -4.42 -9.40 51.97
C ALA A 110 -4.01 -9.68 53.43
N ASP A 111 -4.78 -10.49 54.15
CA ASP A 111 -4.63 -10.67 55.60
C ASP A 111 -4.91 -12.12 56.03
N LEU A 112 -4.25 -12.60 57.09
CA LEU A 112 -4.31 -14.01 57.50
C LEU A 112 -5.44 -14.27 58.51
N SER A 113 -6.43 -15.04 58.08
CA SER A 113 -7.63 -15.33 58.87
C SER A 113 -7.30 -16.11 60.14
N GLY A 114 -7.42 -15.46 61.30
CA GLY A 114 -7.23 -16.10 62.62
C GLY A 114 -5.81 -16.04 63.19
N PHE A 115 -4.91 -15.23 62.62
CA PHE A 115 -3.53 -15.02 63.08
C PHE A 115 -3.40 -14.82 64.60
N THR A 116 -4.30 -14.07 65.24
CA THR A 116 -4.30 -13.85 66.70
C THR A 116 -4.46 -15.17 67.47
N THR A 117 -5.40 -16.03 67.07
CA THR A 117 -5.65 -17.33 67.71
C THR A 117 -4.55 -18.35 67.40
N MET A 118 -3.77 -18.15 66.34
CA MET A 118 -2.55 -18.91 66.08
C MET A 118 -1.38 -18.42 66.96
N SER A 119 -1.21 -17.10 67.10
CA SER A 119 -0.21 -16.46 67.97
C SER A 119 -0.40 -16.80 69.46
N GLU A 120 -1.62 -17.12 69.89
CA GLU A 120 -1.92 -17.60 71.25
C GLU A 120 -1.58 -19.09 71.48
N ARG A 121 -1.21 -19.85 70.43
CA ARG A 121 -1.05 -21.32 70.47
C ARG A 121 0.30 -21.83 69.97
N LEU A 122 0.91 -21.12 69.02
CA LEU A 122 2.23 -21.43 68.49
C LEU A 122 3.31 -20.74 69.33
N ASP A 123 4.51 -21.32 69.35
CA ASP A 123 5.67 -20.65 69.94
C ASP A 123 6.02 -19.40 69.13
N PRO A 124 6.43 -18.28 69.76
CA PRO A 124 6.80 -17.05 69.05
C PRO A 124 7.85 -17.22 67.94
N GLU A 125 8.83 -18.11 68.10
CA GLU A 125 9.83 -18.37 67.05
C GLU A 125 9.19 -19.05 65.84
N VAL A 126 8.34 -20.05 66.08
CA VAL A 126 7.58 -20.77 65.02
C VAL A 126 6.60 -19.84 64.32
N MET A 127 5.92 -18.96 65.07
CA MET A 127 5.00 -17.97 64.52
C MET A 127 5.74 -16.93 63.66
N GLN A 128 6.94 -16.49 64.08
CA GLN A 128 7.78 -15.58 63.30
C GLN A 128 8.30 -16.25 62.01
N THR A 129 8.71 -17.52 62.06
CA THR A 129 9.10 -18.29 60.86
C THR A 129 7.93 -18.37 59.87
N LEU A 130 6.75 -18.78 60.33
CA LEU A 130 5.56 -18.87 59.49
C LEU A 130 5.14 -17.52 58.88
N GLN A 131 5.25 -16.43 59.66
CA GLN A 131 4.94 -15.09 59.18
C GLN A 131 5.92 -14.64 58.07
N ASN A 132 7.21 -14.93 58.22
CA ASN A 132 8.22 -14.63 57.19
C ASN A 132 7.98 -15.47 55.92
N GLU A 133 7.77 -16.79 56.04
CA GLU A 133 7.47 -17.68 54.91
C GLU A 133 6.23 -17.22 54.13
N LEU A 134 5.18 -16.81 54.85
CA LEU A 134 3.97 -16.25 54.24
C LEU A 134 4.28 -14.93 53.53
N PHE A 135 4.94 -13.98 54.20
CA PHE A 135 5.25 -12.67 53.62
C PHE A 135 6.19 -12.73 52.41
N GLU A 136 7.11 -13.70 52.36
CA GLU A 136 7.91 -13.98 51.15
C GLU A 136 7.03 -14.45 49.98
N GLU A 137 6.13 -15.42 50.19
CA GLU A 137 5.22 -15.93 49.16
C GLU A 137 4.21 -14.87 48.68
N LEU A 138 3.64 -14.07 49.58
CA LEU A 138 2.73 -12.98 49.20
C LEU A 138 3.47 -11.85 48.46
N THR A 139 4.72 -11.55 48.86
CA THR A 139 5.57 -10.58 48.14
C THR A 139 5.92 -11.08 46.75
N ALA A 140 6.24 -12.36 46.60
CA ALA A 140 6.51 -12.99 45.32
C ALA A 140 5.28 -13.00 44.40
N ALA A 141 4.06 -13.16 44.94
CA ALA A 141 2.82 -13.00 44.18
C ALA A 141 2.62 -11.55 43.69
N VAL A 142 2.84 -10.55 44.54
CA VAL A 142 2.71 -9.12 44.16
C VAL A 142 3.71 -8.75 43.07
N GLN A 143 5.00 -9.07 43.28
CA GLN A 143 6.07 -8.75 42.35
C GLN A 143 5.96 -9.55 41.03
N GLY A 144 5.48 -10.79 41.08
CA GLY A 144 5.25 -11.63 39.91
C GLY A 144 4.20 -11.08 38.92
N PHE A 145 3.30 -10.21 39.38
CA PHE A 145 2.37 -9.45 38.55
C PHE A 145 2.72 -7.94 38.49
N GLY A 146 3.99 -7.56 38.75
CA GLY A 146 4.47 -6.19 38.57
C GLY A 146 3.95 -5.16 39.60
N GLY A 147 3.33 -5.61 40.69
CA GLY A 147 2.92 -4.74 41.79
C GLY A 147 4.06 -4.43 42.77
N PHE A 148 3.83 -3.45 43.63
CA PHE A 148 4.74 -3.00 44.68
C PHE A 148 4.15 -3.24 46.07
N VAL A 149 4.91 -3.87 46.97
CA VAL A 149 4.52 -3.99 48.40
C VAL A 149 4.93 -2.70 49.12
N ASP A 150 3.95 -1.97 49.63
CA ASP A 150 4.15 -0.67 50.29
C ASP A 150 4.58 -0.85 51.76
N LYS A 151 3.93 -1.78 52.47
CA LYS A 151 4.29 -2.21 53.84
C LYS A 151 3.48 -3.42 54.31
N PHE A 152 3.96 -4.03 55.37
CA PHE A 152 3.20 -4.95 56.23
C PHE A 152 2.59 -4.17 57.40
N ILE A 153 1.40 -4.57 57.85
CA ILE A 153 0.64 -3.92 58.92
C ILE A 153 0.14 -5.03 59.86
N GLY A 154 1.02 -5.46 60.78
CA GLY A 154 0.78 -6.65 61.60
C GLY A 154 0.89 -7.90 60.74
N ASP A 155 -0.23 -8.59 60.59
CA ASP A 155 -0.50 -9.78 59.77
C ASP A 155 -0.94 -9.46 58.33
N ALA A 156 -1.37 -8.23 58.06
CA ALA A 156 -1.82 -7.80 56.73
C ALA A 156 -0.69 -7.28 55.83
N LEU A 157 -0.75 -7.58 54.53
CA LEU A 157 0.08 -7.02 53.47
C LEU A 157 -0.69 -5.94 52.71
N LEU A 158 -0.06 -4.77 52.49
CA LEU A 158 -0.54 -3.71 51.60
C LEU A 158 0.27 -3.65 50.30
N ALA A 159 -0.39 -3.90 49.17
CA ALA A 159 0.19 -3.82 47.83
C ALA A 159 -0.49 -2.75 46.96
N LEU A 160 0.29 -2.21 46.03
CA LEU A 160 -0.08 -1.15 45.10
C LEU A 160 0.24 -1.60 43.66
N PHE A 161 -0.72 -1.41 42.77
CA PHE A 161 -0.56 -1.53 41.32
C PHE A 161 -0.93 -0.16 40.74
N GLY A 162 -0.03 0.51 40.03
CA GLY A 162 -0.16 1.93 39.64
C GLY A 162 0.78 2.88 40.40
N ALA A 163 1.55 2.37 41.35
CA ALA A 163 2.63 3.10 42.01
C ALA A 163 3.76 2.13 42.45
N PRO A 164 5.05 2.48 42.25
CA PRO A 164 5.55 3.73 41.66
C PRO A 164 5.39 3.81 40.13
N ALA A 165 5.43 2.67 39.44
CA ALA A 165 5.10 2.52 38.02
C ALA A 165 3.62 2.12 37.83
N ALA A 166 3.07 2.28 36.63
CA ALA A 166 1.67 1.99 36.32
C ALA A 166 1.51 1.31 34.95
N HIS A 167 0.49 0.48 34.85
CA HIS A 167 0.05 -0.27 33.67
C HIS A 167 -1.48 -0.26 33.63
N GLU A 168 -2.11 -0.36 32.47
CA GLU A 168 -3.57 -0.27 32.39
C GLU A 168 -4.27 -1.52 32.91
N ASP A 169 -3.63 -2.67 32.76
CA ASP A 169 -4.07 -3.93 33.36
C ASP A 169 -3.71 -4.05 34.86
N ASP A 170 -3.21 -3.00 35.53
CA ASP A 170 -2.99 -2.98 36.99
C ASP A 170 -4.18 -3.49 37.84
N PRO A 171 -5.47 -3.23 37.51
CA PRO A 171 -6.62 -3.84 38.19
C PRO A 171 -6.69 -5.36 37.98
N GLU A 172 -6.36 -5.85 36.80
CA GLU A 172 -6.31 -7.28 36.47
C GLU A 172 -5.09 -7.94 37.12
N ARG A 173 -3.91 -7.32 37.07
CA ARG A 173 -2.69 -7.76 37.76
C ARG A 173 -2.93 -7.93 39.26
N ALA A 174 -3.63 -6.99 39.90
CA ALA A 174 -4.03 -7.12 41.30
C ALA A 174 -4.96 -8.32 41.56
N VAL A 175 -5.94 -8.56 40.68
CA VAL A 175 -6.85 -9.73 40.77
C VAL A 175 -6.10 -11.05 40.52
N ARG A 176 -5.17 -11.09 39.56
CA ARG A 176 -4.30 -12.25 39.30
C ARG A 176 -3.36 -12.52 40.47
N ALA A 177 -2.76 -11.49 41.05
CA ALA A 177 -1.92 -11.58 42.24
C ALA A 177 -2.72 -12.13 43.44
N ALA A 178 -3.95 -11.68 43.67
CA ALA A 178 -4.82 -12.23 44.73
C ALA A 178 -5.13 -13.72 44.55
N LEU A 179 -5.38 -14.17 43.31
CA LEU A 179 -5.55 -15.60 42.98
C LEU A 179 -4.25 -16.41 43.14
N ASP A 180 -3.09 -15.79 42.90
CA ASP A 180 -1.78 -16.42 43.10
C ASP A 180 -1.40 -16.51 44.58
N MET A 181 -1.69 -15.47 45.36
CA MET A 181 -1.56 -15.46 46.83
C MET A 181 -2.35 -16.62 47.45
N ILE A 182 -3.64 -16.77 47.12
CA ILE A 182 -4.47 -17.86 47.65
C ILE A 182 -3.86 -19.23 47.30
N ARG A 183 -3.35 -19.40 46.07
CA ARG A 183 -2.71 -20.65 45.63
C ARG A 183 -1.41 -20.94 46.40
N ARG A 184 -0.57 -19.92 46.62
CA ARG A 184 0.69 -20.04 47.39
C ARG A 184 0.45 -20.32 48.86
N THR A 185 -0.52 -19.65 49.49
CA THR A 185 -0.86 -19.92 50.89
C THR A 185 -1.35 -21.35 51.09
N ALA A 186 -2.12 -21.92 50.15
CA ALA A 186 -2.46 -23.33 50.17
C ALA A 186 -1.23 -24.27 49.99
N GLN A 187 -0.24 -23.87 49.17
CA GLN A 187 1.04 -24.59 49.05
C GLN A 187 1.97 -24.41 50.27
N LEU A 188 1.82 -23.32 51.02
CA LEU A 188 2.47 -23.13 52.32
C LEU A 188 1.76 -23.97 53.39
N GLU A 189 0.43 -24.11 53.36
CA GLU A 189 -0.30 -24.99 54.28
C GLU A 189 0.20 -26.44 54.19
N GLU A 190 0.36 -26.99 52.98
CA GLU A 190 0.90 -28.36 52.81
C GLU A 190 2.30 -28.55 53.42
N ARG A 191 3.15 -27.50 53.44
CA ARG A 191 4.44 -27.50 54.14
C ARG A 191 4.27 -27.33 55.65
N ALA A 192 3.40 -26.42 56.06
CA ALA A 192 3.20 -26.00 57.44
C ALA A 192 2.38 -26.99 58.29
N LYS A 193 1.63 -27.93 57.68
CA LYS A 193 0.82 -28.97 58.36
C LYS A 193 1.57 -29.78 59.43
N ALA A 194 2.91 -29.84 59.37
CA ALA A 194 3.73 -30.49 60.39
C ALA A 194 3.80 -29.73 61.74
N TYR A 195 3.51 -28.43 61.76
CA TYR A 195 3.57 -27.55 62.94
C TYR A 195 2.34 -26.65 63.13
N VAL A 196 1.56 -26.38 62.08
CA VAL A 196 0.35 -25.55 62.11
C VAL A 196 -0.91 -26.42 62.05
N GLY A 197 -1.61 -26.54 63.19
CA GLY A 197 -2.84 -27.34 63.33
C GLY A 197 -4.13 -26.69 62.82
N SER A 198 -4.04 -25.78 61.83
CA SER A 198 -5.18 -25.00 61.31
C SER A 198 -4.93 -24.55 59.86
N PRO A 199 -5.97 -24.48 59.00
CA PRO A 199 -5.80 -24.10 57.60
C PRO A 199 -5.36 -22.64 57.45
N LEU A 200 -4.52 -22.36 56.45
CA LEU A 200 -4.00 -21.02 56.19
C LEU A 200 -4.88 -20.33 55.14
N LEU A 201 -5.85 -19.55 55.59
CA LEU A 201 -6.79 -18.85 54.71
C LEU A 201 -6.52 -17.34 54.71
N LEU A 202 -6.24 -16.78 53.53
CA LEU A 202 -6.26 -15.33 53.33
C LEU A 202 -7.69 -14.81 53.20
N HIS A 203 -7.91 -13.56 53.54
CA HIS A 203 -9.08 -12.80 53.10
C HIS A 203 -8.60 -11.49 52.47
N ILE A 204 -9.07 -11.19 51.25
CA ILE A 204 -8.44 -10.21 50.37
C ILE A 204 -9.45 -9.15 49.90
N GLY A 205 -9.04 -7.88 49.94
CA GLY A 205 -9.83 -6.74 49.46
C GLY A 205 -9.07 -5.89 48.45
N ILE A 206 -9.67 -5.66 47.29
CA ILE A 206 -9.09 -4.88 46.20
C ILE A 206 -9.98 -3.69 45.85
N ASN A 207 -9.40 -2.49 45.70
CA ASN A 207 -10.15 -1.34 45.21
C ASN A 207 -9.29 -0.39 44.35
N THR A 208 -9.81 -0.02 43.19
CA THR A 208 -9.21 0.90 42.22
C THR A 208 -9.79 2.31 42.39
N GLY A 209 -8.96 3.33 42.29
CA GLY A 209 -9.39 4.73 42.42
C GLY A 209 -8.24 5.73 42.53
N HIS A 210 -8.57 7.01 42.60
CA HIS A 210 -7.58 8.08 42.70
C HIS A 210 -6.93 8.17 44.10
N VAL A 211 -5.66 8.53 44.13
CA VAL A 211 -4.84 8.74 45.33
C VAL A 211 -3.84 9.87 45.12
N VAL A 212 -3.23 10.35 46.21
CA VAL A 212 -1.97 11.11 46.16
C VAL A 212 -0.85 10.18 46.60
N ALA A 213 0.17 10.02 45.76
CA ALA A 213 1.34 9.18 46.02
C ALA A 213 2.64 10.00 45.94
N GLY A 214 3.49 9.89 46.96
CA GLY A 214 4.75 10.64 47.05
C GLY A 214 5.50 10.40 48.36
N GLY A 215 6.60 11.13 48.57
CA GLY A 215 7.44 10.98 49.78
C GLY A 215 6.83 11.68 51.00
N LEU A 216 6.20 10.93 51.90
CA LEU A 216 5.63 11.42 53.15
C LEU A 216 6.60 11.15 54.31
N GLY A 217 7.20 12.22 54.84
CA GLY A 217 8.14 12.17 55.97
C GLY A 217 8.98 13.44 56.09
N VAL A 218 9.61 13.64 57.24
CA VAL A 218 10.53 14.76 57.51
C VAL A 218 11.95 14.22 57.69
N GLY A 219 12.91 14.80 56.98
CA GLY A 219 14.32 14.38 57.05
C GLY A 219 14.61 13.09 56.29
N VAL A 220 15.50 12.25 56.85
CA VAL A 220 16.08 11.08 56.16
C VAL A 220 15.08 9.92 55.99
N ALA A 221 14.01 9.89 56.79
CA ALA A 221 12.96 8.87 56.72
C ALA A 221 11.82 9.26 55.74
N LYS A 222 12.15 9.56 54.49
CA LYS A 222 11.14 9.69 53.41
C LYS A 222 10.77 8.30 52.87
N SER A 223 9.79 7.64 53.49
CA SER A 223 9.08 6.54 52.86
C SER A 223 8.22 7.07 51.71
N TYR A 224 8.28 6.42 50.55
CA TYR A 224 7.19 6.52 49.57
C TYR A 224 5.92 5.99 50.22
N SER A 225 4.79 6.68 50.03
CA SER A 225 3.53 6.30 50.67
C SER A 225 2.35 6.89 49.90
N VAL A 226 1.21 6.21 50.01
CA VAL A 226 -0.03 6.58 49.31
C VAL A 226 -1.10 6.98 50.31
N THR A 227 -1.78 8.10 50.03
CA THR A 227 -2.92 8.57 50.82
C THR A 227 -4.13 8.86 49.93
N GLY A 228 -5.30 8.40 50.37
CA GLY A 228 -6.56 8.58 49.65
C GLY A 228 -7.66 7.65 50.17
N ASP A 229 -8.91 8.03 49.93
CA ASP A 229 -10.10 7.24 50.28
C ASP A 229 -10.12 5.85 49.63
N THR A 230 -9.47 5.69 48.48
CA THR A 230 -9.23 4.42 47.78
C THR A 230 -8.56 3.37 48.68
N VAL A 231 -7.54 3.77 49.45
CA VAL A 231 -6.80 2.88 50.37
C VAL A 231 -7.69 2.44 51.53
N ASN A 232 -8.37 3.41 52.17
CA ASN A 232 -9.32 3.14 53.25
C ASN A 232 -10.50 2.26 52.79
N THR A 233 -10.90 2.37 51.52
CA THR A 233 -11.96 1.55 50.92
C THR A 233 -11.49 0.13 50.66
N ALA A 234 -10.27 -0.07 50.13
CA ALA A 234 -9.67 -1.40 49.95
C ALA A 234 -9.56 -2.17 51.27
N GLN A 235 -9.06 -1.51 52.32
CA GLN A 235 -8.96 -2.10 53.67
C GLN A 235 -10.34 -2.53 54.20
N ARG A 236 -11.36 -1.67 54.09
CA ARG A 236 -12.72 -1.99 54.56
C ARG A 236 -13.39 -3.11 53.76
N ILE A 237 -13.01 -3.29 52.49
CA ILE A 237 -13.45 -4.42 51.67
C ILE A 237 -12.72 -5.71 52.09
N GLN A 238 -11.41 -5.63 52.41
CA GLN A 238 -10.66 -6.75 52.99
C GLN A 238 -11.27 -7.20 54.32
N SER A 239 -11.50 -6.28 55.27
CA SER A 239 -12.04 -6.62 56.60
C SER A 239 -13.50 -7.14 56.58
N MET A 240 -14.11 -7.24 55.41
CA MET A 240 -15.44 -7.80 55.16
C MET A 240 -15.38 -9.12 54.36
N ALA A 241 -14.23 -9.45 53.76
CA ALA A 241 -14.02 -10.66 53.00
C ALA A 241 -14.02 -11.89 53.93
N PRO A 242 -14.83 -12.93 53.65
CA PRO A 242 -14.71 -14.21 54.34
C PRO A 242 -13.35 -14.89 54.11
N PRO A 243 -12.90 -15.78 55.02
CA PRO A 243 -11.70 -16.59 54.81
C PRO A 243 -11.77 -17.38 53.50
N GLY A 244 -10.80 -17.15 52.61
CA GLY A 244 -10.72 -17.73 51.26
C GLY A 244 -11.29 -16.85 50.14
N ASP A 245 -12.03 -15.78 50.44
CA ASP A 245 -12.62 -14.90 49.43
C ASP A 245 -11.69 -13.74 49.02
N VAL A 246 -11.79 -13.35 47.74
CA VAL A 246 -11.35 -12.04 47.24
C VAL A 246 -12.57 -11.18 46.97
N LEU A 247 -12.69 -10.04 47.65
CA LEU A 247 -13.72 -9.04 47.39
C LEU A 247 -13.13 -7.84 46.65
N VAL A 248 -13.86 -7.30 45.67
CA VAL A 248 -13.42 -6.15 44.87
C VAL A 248 -14.44 -5.01 44.88
N GLY A 249 -13.91 -3.78 44.84
CA GLY A 249 -14.69 -2.55 44.70
C GLY A 249 -15.25 -2.35 43.28
N PRO A 250 -16.14 -1.36 43.08
CA PRO A 250 -16.92 -1.24 41.85
C PRO A 250 -16.07 -0.92 40.62
N LEU A 251 -15.08 -0.02 40.74
CA LEU A 251 -14.20 0.31 39.61
C LEU A 251 -13.30 -0.87 39.22
N THR A 252 -12.76 -1.60 40.20
CA THR A 252 -11.98 -2.83 39.97
C THR A 252 -12.82 -3.87 39.22
N TYR A 253 -14.04 -4.14 39.68
CA TYR A 253 -14.99 -5.01 38.98
C TYR A 253 -15.26 -4.53 37.54
N HIS A 254 -15.57 -3.24 37.34
CA HIS A 254 -15.88 -2.73 36.01
C HIS A 254 -14.74 -2.90 35.01
N LEU A 255 -13.49 -2.74 35.43
CA LEU A 255 -12.31 -2.91 34.57
C LEU A 255 -12.00 -4.40 34.29
N THR A 256 -12.24 -5.29 35.25
CA THR A 256 -11.80 -6.71 35.19
C THR A 256 -12.88 -7.72 34.79
N ARG A 257 -14.16 -7.34 34.75
CA ARG A 257 -15.32 -8.21 34.39
C ARG A 257 -15.26 -8.89 33.00
N HIS A 258 -14.28 -8.53 32.16
CA HIS A 258 -14.08 -9.11 30.83
C HIS A 258 -13.18 -10.36 30.85
N ALA A 259 -12.40 -10.54 31.92
CA ALA A 259 -11.47 -11.65 32.14
C ALA A 259 -11.84 -12.54 33.35
N PHE A 260 -12.63 -12.05 34.30
CA PHE A 260 -13.00 -12.77 35.53
C PHE A 260 -14.51 -12.83 35.78
N LEU A 261 -14.95 -13.92 36.42
CA LEU A 261 -16.32 -14.13 36.88
C LEU A 261 -16.50 -13.60 38.31
N TYR A 262 -17.61 -12.89 38.54
CA TYR A 262 -17.94 -12.27 39.81
C TYR A 262 -19.37 -12.57 40.27
N GLU A 263 -19.58 -12.60 41.58
CA GLU A 263 -20.87 -12.60 42.26
C GLU A 263 -21.05 -11.26 42.97
N SER A 264 -22.15 -10.54 42.71
CA SER A 264 -22.40 -9.27 43.41
C SER A 264 -22.95 -9.51 44.80
N LEU A 265 -22.41 -8.80 45.80
CA LEU A 265 -22.92 -8.79 47.18
C LEU A 265 -23.88 -7.61 47.44
N GLY A 266 -24.19 -6.83 46.41
CA GLY A 266 -25.02 -5.63 46.50
C GLY A 266 -24.29 -4.43 47.12
N GLU A 267 -25.06 -3.41 47.50
CA GLU A 267 -24.55 -2.26 48.23
C GLU A 267 -24.35 -2.60 49.72
N VAL A 268 -23.11 -2.48 50.21
CA VAL A 268 -22.80 -2.69 51.63
C VAL A 268 -22.36 -1.37 52.29
N SER A 269 -22.91 -1.08 53.47
CA SER A 269 -22.58 0.13 54.24
C SER A 269 -21.22 0.00 54.95
N LEU A 270 -20.16 0.49 54.31
CA LEU A 270 -18.83 0.52 54.93
C LEU A 270 -18.76 1.55 56.06
N LYS A 271 -18.30 1.11 57.26
CA LYS A 271 -18.22 1.93 58.48
C LYS A 271 -17.54 3.29 58.23
N GLY A 272 -18.31 4.38 58.35
CA GLY A 272 -17.79 5.74 58.13
C GLY A 272 -17.68 6.15 56.66
N LYS A 273 -18.52 5.61 55.76
CA LYS A 273 -18.93 6.25 54.51
C LYS A 273 -20.40 6.67 54.57
N MET A 274 -20.80 7.61 53.71
CA MET A 274 -22.21 7.86 53.40
C MET A 274 -22.55 7.18 52.07
N GLY A 275 -23.71 6.54 51.99
CA GLY A 275 -24.08 5.65 50.89
C GLY A 275 -23.50 4.23 51.04
N GLY A 276 -24.11 3.26 50.35
CA GLY A 276 -23.53 1.93 50.20
C GLY A 276 -22.39 1.93 49.19
N VAL A 277 -21.57 0.87 49.23
CA VAL A 277 -20.56 0.58 48.20
C VAL A 277 -20.90 -0.77 47.59
N LEU A 278 -21.02 -0.82 46.25
CA LEU A 278 -21.20 -2.08 45.52
C LEU A 278 -19.93 -2.92 45.63
N VAL A 279 -20.01 -4.10 46.25
CA VAL A 279 -18.89 -5.03 46.42
C VAL A 279 -19.17 -6.34 45.68
N HIS A 280 -18.14 -6.89 45.02
CA HIS A 280 -18.25 -8.11 44.23
C HIS A 280 -17.26 -9.16 44.73
N ARG A 281 -17.71 -10.40 44.95
CA ARG A 281 -16.87 -11.56 45.23
C ARG A 281 -16.33 -12.13 43.91
N LEU A 282 -15.03 -12.33 43.83
CA LEU A 282 -14.38 -13.05 42.73
C LEU A 282 -14.72 -14.55 42.79
N LYS A 283 -15.06 -15.17 41.66
CA LYS A 283 -15.27 -16.62 41.54
C LYS A 283 -14.16 -17.35 40.79
N GLY A 284 -13.46 -16.66 39.89
CA GLY A 284 -12.34 -17.20 39.11
C GLY A 284 -12.14 -16.48 37.77
N PRO A 285 -11.14 -16.88 36.98
CA PRO A 285 -10.99 -16.44 35.59
C PRO A 285 -12.09 -17.03 34.68
N LEU A 286 -12.25 -16.46 33.48
CA LEU A 286 -13.10 -16.99 32.42
C LEU A 286 -12.28 -17.88 31.45
N ASP A 287 -12.85 -19.01 31.02
CA ASP A 287 -12.17 -19.97 30.13
C ASP A 287 -11.79 -19.38 28.76
N THR A 288 -12.57 -18.41 28.27
CA THR A 288 -12.27 -17.64 27.06
C THR A 288 -12.49 -16.14 27.35
N PRO A 289 -11.42 -15.32 27.43
CA PRO A 289 -11.54 -13.86 27.51
C PRO A 289 -12.32 -13.30 26.33
N ARG A 290 -13.19 -12.31 26.57
CA ARG A 290 -13.99 -11.69 25.50
C ARG A 290 -13.15 -10.62 24.78
N ALA A 291 -13.10 -10.69 23.45
CA ALA A 291 -12.32 -9.75 22.64
C ALA A 291 -12.81 -8.30 22.83
N ALA A 292 -11.90 -7.42 23.28
CA ALA A 292 -12.22 -6.05 23.65
C ALA A 292 -12.17 -5.09 22.44
N ARG A 293 -13.17 -5.09 21.54
CA ARG A 293 -13.28 -4.08 20.46
C ARG A 293 -14.73 -3.60 20.21
N GLY A 294 -14.91 -2.29 20.01
CA GLY A 294 -16.19 -1.67 19.63
C GLY A 294 -17.23 -1.56 20.75
N LEU A 295 -18.43 -1.05 20.41
CA LEU A 295 -19.58 -0.97 21.34
C LEU A 295 -19.99 -2.34 21.91
N ASP A 296 -19.67 -3.43 21.21
CA ASP A 296 -19.82 -4.81 21.67
C ASP A 296 -19.19 -5.06 23.07
N THR A 297 -18.07 -4.39 23.41
CA THR A 297 -17.41 -4.47 24.74
C THR A 297 -18.25 -3.92 25.89
N LEU A 298 -19.03 -2.88 25.60
CA LEU A 298 -19.97 -2.24 26.51
C LEU A 298 -21.29 -3.04 26.60
N GLY A 299 -21.40 -4.13 25.84
CA GLY A 299 -22.59 -4.96 25.70
C GLY A 299 -23.64 -4.33 24.77
N LEU A 300 -23.22 -3.44 23.86
CA LEU A 300 -24.06 -2.67 22.95
C LEU A 300 -23.87 -3.16 21.51
N SER A 301 -24.39 -4.35 21.20
CA SER A 301 -24.30 -4.96 19.86
C SER A 301 -25.53 -4.68 19.00
N ALA A 302 -25.36 -4.61 17.69
CA ALA A 302 -26.47 -4.45 16.74
C ALA A 302 -26.30 -5.36 15.50
N PRO A 303 -27.41 -5.93 14.96
CA PRO A 303 -27.40 -6.62 13.67
C PRO A 303 -27.19 -5.62 12.52
N LEU A 304 -26.97 -6.13 11.30
CA LEU A 304 -27.03 -5.27 10.12
C LEU A 304 -28.46 -4.73 9.94
N ILE A 305 -28.62 -3.41 9.83
CA ILE A 305 -29.91 -2.72 9.78
C ILE A 305 -29.95 -1.79 8.56
N GLY A 306 -31.07 -1.78 7.83
CA GLY A 306 -31.31 -0.86 6.71
C GLY A 306 -30.46 -1.14 5.47
N ARG A 307 -30.07 -2.40 5.23
CA ARG A 307 -29.20 -2.84 4.12
C ARG A 307 -29.67 -4.11 3.41
N ASP A 308 -30.88 -4.56 3.73
CA ASP A 308 -31.46 -5.83 3.26
C ASP A 308 -31.58 -5.88 1.73
N ALA A 309 -31.88 -4.73 1.10
CA ALA A 309 -31.99 -4.60 -0.35
C ALA A 309 -30.62 -4.69 -1.04
N GLU A 310 -29.58 -4.05 -0.50
CA GLU A 310 -28.21 -4.18 -1.01
C GLU A 310 -27.68 -5.60 -0.83
N LEU A 311 -27.88 -6.22 0.34
CA LEU A 311 -27.48 -7.60 0.63
C LEU A 311 -28.17 -8.61 -0.31
N ALA A 312 -29.49 -8.49 -0.51
CA ALA A 312 -30.22 -9.34 -1.45
C ALA A 312 -29.73 -9.19 -2.89
N ARG A 313 -29.36 -7.97 -3.32
CA ARG A 313 -28.74 -7.75 -4.64
C ARG A 313 -27.35 -8.37 -4.74
N MET A 314 -26.54 -8.33 -3.69
CA MET A 314 -25.21 -8.96 -3.68
C MET A 314 -25.33 -10.50 -3.81
N ILE A 315 -26.23 -11.12 -3.04
CA ILE A 315 -26.53 -12.55 -3.15
C ILE A 315 -27.03 -12.93 -4.55
N GLY A 316 -27.97 -12.16 -5.12
CA GLY A 316 -28.48 -12.43 -6.48
C GLY A 316 -27.44 -12.24 -7.60
N ASN A 317 -26.39 -11.45 -7.39
CA ASN A 317 -25.24 -11.40 -8.31
C ASN A 317 -24.33 -12.63 -8.13
N LEU A 318 -24.18 -13.17 -6.90
CA LEU A 318 -23.41 -14.39 -6.67
C LEU A 318 -24.08 -15.61 -7.34
N ASP A 319 -25.41 -15.70 -7.35
CA ASP A 319 -26.16 -16.71 -8.11
C ASP A 319 -25.83 -16.66 -9.61
N LEU A 320 -25.89 -15.47 -10.23
CA LEU A 320 -25.60 -15.28 -11.66
C LEU A 320 -24.14 -15.63 -11.99
N ALA A 321 -23.20 -15.29 -11.12
CA ALA A 321 -21.81 -15.69 -11.25
C ALA A 321 -21.65 -17.21 -11.15
N CYS A 322 -22.28 -17.88 -10.19
CA CYS A 322 -22.24 -19.35 -10.10
C CYS A 322 -22.85 -20.03 -11.33
N GLY A 323 -23.87 -19.41 -11.95
CA GLY A 323 -24.44 -19.81 -13.24
C GLY A 323 -23.56 -19.57 -14.47
N GLY A 324 -22.36 -18.99 -14.32
CA GLY A 324 -21.38 -18.81 -15.41
C GLY A 324 -21.48 -17.49 -16.17
N ALA A 325 -22.25 -16.51 -15.68
CA ALA A 325 -22.26 -15.15 -16.20
C ALA A 325 -21.50 -14.23 -15.24
N ALA A 326 -20.28 -13.82 -15.59
CA ALA A 326 -19.42 -13.09 -14.65
C ALA A 326 -20.01 -11.73 -14.24
N GLN A 327 -19.93 -11.40 -12.95
CA GLN A 327 -20.53 -10.19 -12.37
C GLN A 327 -19.49 -9.27 -11.73
N LEU A 328 -19.61 -7.97 -11.98
CA LEU A 328 -18.95 -6.91 -11.21
C LEU A 328 -19.98 -6.21 -10.31
N VAL A 329 -19.77 -6.28 -8.99
CA VAL A 329 -20.51 -5.50 -8.00
C VAL A 329 -19.58 -4.43 -7.43
N ARG A 330 -20.01 -3.17 -7.46
CA ARG A 330 -19.31 -2.04 -6.82
C ARG A 330 -20.10 -1.49 -5.65
N LEU A 331 -19.49 -1.48 -4.46
CA LEU A 331 -20.04 -0.94 -3.23
C LEU A 331 -19.44 0.44 -2.95
N VAL A 332 -20.18 1.48 -3.33
CA VAL A 332 -19.72 2.87 -3.33
C VAL A 332 -20.28 3.61 -2.13
N GLY A 333 -19.44 4.32 -1.38
CA GLY A 333 -19.91 5.20 -0.32
C GLY A 333 -18.79 5.72 0.59
N GLU A 334 -19.16 6.60 1.50
CA GLU A 334 -18.23 7.31 2.37
C GLU A 334 -17.50 6.43 3.39
N ALA A 335 -16.56 7.03 4.12
CA ALA A 335 -15.99 6.45 5.33
C ALA A 335 -17.10 6.24 6.39
N GLY A 336 -17.03 5.12 7.12
CA GLY A 336 -17.99 4.80 8.19
C GLY A 336 -19.39 4.32 7.77
N ILE A 337 -19.76 4.47 6.48
CA ILE A 337 -21.13 4.24 5.97
C ILE A 337 -21.66 2.77 6.03
N GLY A 338 -20.82 1.84 6.51
CA GLY A 338 -21.13 0.42 6.67
C GLY A 338 -20.56 -0.54 5.61
N LYS A 339 -19.72 -0.07 4.67
CA LYS A 339 -19.19 -0.90 3.54
C LYS A 339 -18.68 -2.27 4.00
N THR A 340 -17.65 -2.31 4.86
CA THR A 340 -17.04 -3.55 5.34
C THR A 340 -17.97 -4.41 6.21
N ARG A 341 -18.91 -3.81 6.96
CA ARG A 341 -19.93 -4.57 7.72
C ARG A 341 -20.88 -5.32 6.77
N LEU A 342 -21.34 -4.67 5.69
CA LEU A 342 -22.17 -5.30 4.64
C LEU A 342 -21.37 -6.35 3.85
N THR A 343 -20.11 -6.09 3.50
CA THR A 343 -19.21 -7.09 2.89
C THR A 343 -18.99 -8.31 3.80
N ASN A 344 -18.91 -8.11 5.12
CA ASN A 344 -18.83 -9.21 6.08
C ASN A 344 -20.13 -10.00 6.16
N GLU A 345 -21.28 -9.34 6.32
CA GLU A 345 -22.60 -10.00 6.34
C GLU A 345 -22.84 -10.84 5.08
N PHE A 346 -22.50 -10.29 3.90
CA PHE A 346 -22.57 -10.99 2.62
C PHE A 346 -21.69 -12.26 2.60
N VAL A 347 -20.46 -12.19 3.12
CA VAL A 347 -19.54 -13.34 3.17
C VAL A 347 -19.95 -14.38 4.22
N THR A 348 -20.51 -13.97 5.36
CA THR A 348 -21.11 -14.90 6.33
C THR A 348 -22.28 -15.64 5.68
N ARG A 349 -23.24 -14.90 5.12
CA ARG A 349 -24.42 -15.47 4.46
C ARG A 349 -24.07 -16.36 3.25
N ALA A 350 -23.05 -16.00 2.48
CA ALA A 350 -22.54 -16.81 1.37
C ALA A 350 -21.75 -18.07 1.81
N ARG A 351 -21.45 -18.22 3.10
CA ARG A 351 -20.92 -19.47 3.69
C ARG A 351 -22.00 -20.32 4.33
N ASP A 352 -23.04 -19.69 4.87
CA ASP A 352 -24.16 -20.38 5.54
C ASP A 352 -25.17 -20.99 4.54
N GLU A 353 -25.29 -20.43 3.33
CA GLU A 353 -26.17 -20.95 2.27
C GLU A 353 -25.48 -22.05 1.45
N GLU A 354 -25.88 -23.31 1.67
CA GLU A 354 -25.32 -24.55 1.07
C GLU A 354 -25.03 -24.47 -0.45
N ARG A 355 -25.89 -23.78 -1.21
CA ARG A 355 -25.74 -23.55 -2.66
C ARG A 355 -24.45 -22.81 -3.07
N PHE A 356 -23.74 -22.21 -2.12
CA PHE A 356 -22.49 -21.48 -2.32
C PHE A 356 -21.28 -22.17 -1.66
N ALA A 357 -21.41 -23.39 -1.14
CA ALA A 357 -20.33 -24.10 -0.43
C ALA A 357 -19.02 -24.23 -1.24
N ASP A 358 -19.11 -24.41 -2.56
CA ASP A 358 -17.96 -24.54 -3.48
C ASP A 358 -17.33 -23.18 -3.87
N VAL A 359 -17.90 -22.04 -3.46
CA VAL A 359 -17.41 -20.70 -3.83
C VAL A 359 -16.10 -20.41 -3.09
N ALA A 360 -15.00 -20.33 -3.84
CA ALA A 360 -13.75 -19.85 -3.30
C ALA A 360 -13.82 -18.33 -3.07
N ILE A 361 -13.80 -17.92 -1.80
CA ILE A 361 -13.76 -16.50 -1.43
C ILE A 361 -12.30 -16.06 -1.26
N ARG A 362 -11.95 -14.90 -1.81
CA ARG A 362 -10.63 -14.25 -1.71
C ARG A 362 -10.81 -12.77 -1.33
N ARG A 363 -9.92 -12.22 -0.50
CA ARG A 363 -9.99 -10.83 -0.01
C ARG A 363 -8.65 -10.11 -0.13
N ALA A 364 -8.66 -8.94 -0.73
CA ALA A 364 -7.57 -7.96 -0.72
C ALA A 364 -8.07 -6.62 -0.14
N ILE A 365 -7.14 -5.80 0.36
CA ILE A 365 -7.42 -4.46 0.91
C ILE A 365 -6.31 -3.54 0.42
N CYS A 366 -6.66 -2.46 -0.28
CA CYS A 366 -5.67 -1.59 -0.91
C CYS A 366 -4.95 -0.68 0.10
N SER A 367 -3.67 -0.39 -0.13
CA SER A 367 -2.84 0.41 0.80
C SER A 367 -3.03 1.93 0.66
N PRO A 368 -3.41 2.68 1.71
CA PRO A 368 -3.56 4.14 1.66
C PRO A 368 -2.23 4.91 1.56
N LEU A 369 -1.08 4.24 1.67
CA LEU A 369 0.24 4.83 1.42
C LEU A 369 0.60 4.82 -0.08
N GLY A 370 -0.34 4.41 -0.93
CA GLY A 370 -0.09 4.00 -2.30
C GLY A 370 0.33 2.53 -2.37
N GLU A 371 0.05 1.90 -3.51
CA GLU A 371 0.53 0.56 -3.82
C GLU A 371 1.68 0.60 -4.83
N GLN A 372 2.51 -0.43 -4.79
CA GLN A 372 3.44 -0.74 -5.87
C GLN A 372 2.66 -1.23 -7.10
N SER A 373 3.30 -1.23 -8.27
CA SER A 373 2.80 -1.84 -9.50
C SER A 373 2.34 -3.27 -9.23
N TYR A 374 1.13 -3.61 -9.66
CA TYR A 374 0.46 -4.89 -9.38
C TYR A 374 0.16 -5.18 -7.89
N GLY A 375 0.25 -4.21 -6.98
CA GLY A 375 0.08 -4.40 -5.53
C GLY A 375 -1.29 -4.97 -5.12
N THR A 376 -2.38 -4.51 -5.74
CA THR A 376 -3.72 -5.08 -5.50
C THR A 376 -3.79 -6.55 -5.93
N LEU A 377 -3.18 -6.90 -7.08
CA LEU A 377 -3.10 -8.28 -7.55
C LEU A 377 -2.20 -9.14 -6.65
N ALA A 378 -1.09 -8.57 -6.18
CA ALA A 378 -0.21 -9.20 -5.20
C ALA A 378 -0.98 -9.54 -3.92
N ALA A 379 -1.79 -8.62 -3.41
CA ALA A 379 -2.65 -8.85 -2.25
C ALA A 379 -3.68 -9.98 -2.51
N VAL A 380 -4.28 -10.05 -3.71
CA VAL A 380 -5.17 -11.15 -4.11
C VAL A 380 -4.42 -12.49 -4.15
N LEU A 381 -3.22 -12.56 -4.74
CA LEU A 381 -2.41 -13.78 -4.82
C LEU A 381 -1.90 -14.23 -3.44
N ARG A 382 -1.41 -13.30 -2.61
CA ARG A 382 -0.98 -13.56 -1.21
C ARG A 382 -2.13 -14.12 -0.38
N SER A 383 -3.32 -13.51 -0.50
CA SER A 383 -4.58 -13.97 0.10
C SER A 383 -5.03 -15.34 -0.43
N ALA A 384 -4.74 -15.66 -1.70
CA ALA A 384 -5.16 -16.91 -2.31
C ALA A 384 -4.33 -18.13 -1.94
N TYR A 385 -3.03 -17.94 -1.66
CA TYR A 385 -2.05 -19.01 -1.43
C TYR A 385 -1.30 -18.90 -0.09
N GLY A 386 -1.80 -18.08 0.84
CA GLY A 386 -1.29 -17.98 2.21
C GLY A 386 0.14 -17.45 2.32
N ILE A 387 0.56 -16.59 1.38
CA ILE A 387 1.91 -16.01 1.35
C ILE A 387 1.92 -14.75 2.23
N ALA A 388 2.75 -14.74 3.28
CA ALA A 388 2.81 -13.61 4.21
C ALA A 388 3.33 -12.33 3.54
N GLN A 389 3.03 -11.15 4.10
CA GLN A 389 3.50 -9.88 3.53
C GLN A 389 5.03 -9.74 3.61
N LYS A 390 5.63 -10.10 4.75
CA LYS A 390 7.08 -10.15 5.00
C LYS A 390 7.67 -11.55 4.70
N ALA A 391 7.05 -12.32 3.79
CA ALA A 391 7.54 -13.65 3.40
C ALA A 391 8.88 -13.58 2.67
N SER A 392 9.74 -14.58 2.84
CA SER A 392 10.99 -14.68 2.08
C SER A 392 10.74 -15.11 0.63
N ALA A 393 11.68 -14.80 -0.27
CA ALA A 393 11.62 -15.22 -1.67
C ALA A 393 11.43 -16.75 -1.80
N ALA A 394 12.18 -17.55 -1.02
CA ALA A 394 12.08 -19.01 -1.02
C ALA A 394 10.73 -19.53 -0.46
N GLU A 395 10.18 -18.88 0.56
CA GLU A 395 8.84 -19.22 1.10
C GLU A 395 7.75 -18.96 0.04
N ALA A 396 7.84 -17.82 -0.64
CA ALA A 396 6.93 -17.47 -1.73
C ALA A 396 7.08 -18.43 -2.92
N GLN A 397 8.31 -18.83 -3.27
CA GLN A 397 8.58 -19.81 -4.33
C GLN A 397 7.89 -21.14 -4.06
N ALA A 398 8.07 -21.69 -2.85
CA ALA A 398 7.48 -22.97 -2.45
C ALA A 398 5.94 -22.93 -2.47
N LYS A 399 5.34 -21.84 -1.96
CA LYS A 399 3.88 -21.64 -1.95
C LYS A 399 3.31 -21.44 -3.34
N LEU A 400 3.98 -20.68 -4.22
CA LEU A 400 3.56 -20.53 -5.62
C LEU A 400 3.71 -21.82 -6.42
N ALA A 401 4.83 -22.55 -6.27
CA ALA A 401 5.05 -23.80 -7.00
C ALA A 401 4.00 -24.86 -6.64
N ALA A 402 3.67 -25.00 -5.34
CA ALA A 402 2.58 -25.85 -4.89
C ALA A 402 1.24 -25.40 -5.49
N ALA A 403 0.90 -24.10 -5.39
CA ALA A 403 -0.35 -23.56 -5.89
C ALA A 403 -0.54 -23.73 -7.42
N LEU A 404 0.53 -23.58 -8.22
CA LEU A 404 0.46 -23.79 -9.67
C LEU A 404 0.29 -25.28 -10.03
N SER A 405 0.88 -26.18 -9.23
CA SER A 405 0.66 -27.63 -9.35
C SER A 405 -0.78 -28.03 -8.98
N ASP A 406 -1.32 -27.49 -7.88
CA ASP A 406 -2.72 -27.69 -7.46
C ASP A 406 -3.74 -27.16 -8.49
N LEU A 407 -3.35 -26.13 -9.27
CA LEU A 407 -4.11 -25.58 -10.39
C LEU A 407 -3.95 -26.40 -11.69
N GLY A 408 -3.15 -27.46 -11.70
CA GLY A 408 -2.96 -28.33 -12.86
C GLY A 408 -2.14 -27.72 -14.00
N LEU A 409 -1.21 -26.81 -13.70
CA LEU A 409 -0.17 -26.42 -14.66
C LEU A 409 0.90 -27.52 -14.74
N ALA A 410 1.50 -27.71 -15.93
CA ALA A 410 2.69 -28.54 -16.06
C ALA A 410 3.90 -27.87 -15.37
N ALA A 411 4.86 -28.66 -14.90
CA ALA A 411 6.05 -28.13 -14.20
C ALA A 411 6.81 -27.08 -15.05
N GLU A 412 7.04 -27.37 -16.32
CA GLU A 412 7.66 -26.47 -17.30
C GLU A 412 6.85 -25.15 -17.50
N GLU A 413 5.51 -25.23 -17.46
CA GLU A 413 4.65 -24.04 -17.57
C GLU A 413 4.72 -23.21 -16.28
N ALA A 414 4.71 -23.85 -15.12
CA ALA A 414 4.79 -23.20 -13.82
C ALA A 414 6.17 -22.53 -13.59
N GLU A 415 7.26 -23.18 -13.99
CA GLU A 415 8.63 -22.66 -13.94
C GLU A 415 8.76 -21.41 -14.84
N ARG A 416 8.33 -21.50 -16.10
CA ARG A 416 8.34 -20.39 -17.06
C ARG A 416 7.53 -19.17 -16.59
N LEU A 417 6.46 -19.37 -15.83
CA LEU A 417 5.62 -18.28 -15.30
C LEU A 417 6.10 -17.75 -13.93
N MET A 418 7.00 -18.45 -13.23
CA MET A 418 7.43 -18.09 -11.87
C MET A 418 8.03 -16.68 -11.76
N PRO A 419 8.94 -16.21 -12.67
CA PRO A 419 9.49 -14.86 -12.60
C PRO A 419 8.42 -13.76 -12.71
N LEU A 420 7.36 -14.02 -13.48
CA LEU A 420 6.26 -13.07 -13.68
C LEU A 420 5.41 -12.91 -12.40
N TYR A 421 5.17 -14.01 -11.67
CA TYR A 421 4.52 -13.94 -10.36
C TYR A 421 5.43 -13.31 -9.30
N PHE A 422 6.75 -13.51 -9.37
CA PHE A 422 7.72 -12.86 -8.47
C PHE A 422 7.75 -11.34 -8.66
N HIS A 423 7.77 -10.88 -9.92
CA HIS A 423 7.62 -9.47 -10.26
C HIS A 423 6.31 -8.89 -9.72
N VAL A 424 5.16 -9.56 -9.98
CA VAL A 424 3.84 -9.16 -9.46
C VAL A 424 3.81 -9.10 -7.93
N LEU A 425 4.48 -10.02 -7.23
CA LEU A 425 4.56 -10.01 -5.77
C LEU A 425 5.50 -8.94 -5.19
N GLY A 426 6.23 -8.18 -6.00
CA GLY A 426 7.25 -7.22 -5.55
C GLY A 426 8.53 -7.89 -5.02
N LEU A 427 8.74 -9.18 -5.33
CA LEU A 427 9.91 -9.96 -4.91
C LEU A 427 11.11 -9.81 -5.87
N GLY A 428 10.94 -9.02 -6.94
CA GLY A 428 11.94 -8.82 -7.99
C GLY A 428 11.96 -9.99 -8.98
N ASP A 429 13.14 -10.26 -9.52
CA ASP A 429 13.42 -11.32 -10.47
C ASP A 429 14.76 -11.96 -10.05
N PRO A 430 14.76 -13.08 -9.29
CA PRO A 430 15.96 -13.60 -8.63
C PRO A 430 17.08 -14.00 -9.59
N ASP A 431 16.70 -14.58 -10.73
CA ASP A 431 17.61 -15.07 -11.77
C ASP A 431 17.84 -14.03 -12.89
N ALA A 432 17.20 -12.86 -12.77
CA ALA A 432 17.28 -11.74 -13.70
C ALA A 432 16.96 -12.13 -15.16
N VAL A 433 16.01 -13.05 -15.37
CA VAL A 433 15.55 -13.54 -16.68
C VAL A 433 14.88 -12.39 -17.46
N LEU A 434 13.96 -11.68 -16.79
CA LEU A 434 13.08 -10.67 -17.36
C LEU A 434 13.82 -9.36 -17.68
N GLN A 435 15.07 -9.19 -17.21
CA GLN A 435 15.83 -7.93 -17.36
C GLN A 435 16.12 -7.51 -18.81
N HIS A 436 15.87 -8.38 -19.80
CA HIS A 436 16.07 -8.14 -21.23
C HIS A 436 14.74 -8.13 -22.04
N VAL A 437 13.58 -8.30 -21.39
CA VAL A 437 12.26 -8.29 -22.03
C VAL A 437 11.81 -6.83 -22.21
N GLU A 438 11.26 -6.48 -23.37
CA GLU A 438 10.72 -5.12 -23.59
C GLU A 438 9.56 -4.83 -22.62
N PRO A 439 9.42 -3.62 -22.03
CA PRO A 439 8.43 -3.36 -20.99
C PRO A 439 6.97 -3.65 -21.42
N ALA A 440 6.63 -3.35 -22.68
CA ALA A 440 5.32 -3.66 -23.25
C ALA A 440 5.07 -5.17 -23.38
N GLN A 441 6.12 -5.94 -23.69
CA GLN A 441 6.07 -7.39 -23.82
C GLN A 441 6.02 -8.09 -22.45
N LEU A 442 6.80 -7.60 -21.47
CA LEU A 442 6.72 -8.05 -20.08
C LEU A 442 5.32 -7.85 -19.51
N ARG A 443 4.71 -6.68 -19.75
CA ARG A 443 3.31 -6.41 -19.35
C ARG A 443 2.32 -7.38 -19.98
N ARG A 444 2.44 -7.69 -21.28
CA ARG A 444 1.62 -8.73 -21.96
C ARG A 444 1.78 -10.10 -21.29
N GLN A 445 3.02 -10.48 -20.96
CA GLN A 445 3.34 -11.74 -20.28
C GLN A 445 2.77 -11.81 -18.87
N ILE A 446 2.86 -10.73 -18.08
CA ILE A 446 2.25 -10.67 -16.74
C ILE A 446 0.73 -10.78 -16.84
N PHE A 447 0.09 -10.06 -17.77
CA PHE A 447 -1.35 -10.13 -17.99
C PHE A 447 -1.79 -11.55 -18.39
N PHE A 448 -1.01 -12.24 -19.23
CA PHE A 448 -1.21 -13.66 -19.56
C PHE A 448 -1.03 -14.59 -18.35
N ALA A 449 0.02 -14.40 -17.54
CA ALA A 449 0.28 -15.21 -16.35
C ALA A 449 -0.84 -15.10 -15.31
N ILE A 450 -1.34 -13.89 -15.07
CA ILE A 450 -2.47 -13.65 -14.16
C ILE A 450 -3.75 -14.26 -14.73
N ARG A 451 -4.03 -14.09 -16.02
CA ARG A 451 -5.18 -14.71 -16.69
C ARG A 451 -5.16 -16.23 -16.54
N THR A 452 -4.01 -16.86 -16.74
CA THR A 452 -3.82 -18.31 -16.63
C THR A 452 -4.19 -18.82 -15.24
N VAL A 453 -3.72 -18.18 -14.16
CA VAL A 453 -4.08 -18.56 -12.78
C VAL A 453 -5.57 -18.39 -12.50
N PHE A 454 -6.19 -17.33 -13.01
CA PHE A 454 -7.64 -17.11 -12.87
C PHE A 454 -8.45 -18.15 -13.65
N GLU A 455 -8.11 -18.41 -14.91
CA GLU A 455 -8.75 -19.41 -15.78
C GLU A 455 -8.67 -20.82 -15.16
N ARG A 456 -7.47 -21.22 -14.72
CA ARG A 456 -7.25 -22.52 -14.04
C ARG A 456 -8.06 -22.59 -12.74
N ARG A 457 -8.13 -21.51 -11.92
CA ARG A 457 -8.94 -21.55 -10.68
C ARG A 457 -10.44 -21.59 -10.94
N LEU A 458 -10.92 -20.89 -11.97
CA LEU A 458 -12.33 -20.86 -12.38
C LEU A 458 -12.81 -22.18 -13.01
N ALA A 459 -11.89 -22.99 -13.52
CA ALA A 459 -12.18 -24.36 -13.96
C ALA A 459 -12.53 -25.29 -12.79
N LEU A 460 -11.91 -25.11 -11.62
CA LEU A 460 -12.12 -25.95 -10.43
C LEU A 460 -13.45 -25.66 -9.72
N SER A 461 -13.73 -24.40 -9.38
CA SER A 461 -14.99 -24.00 -8.72
C SER A 461 -15.25 -22.49 -8.87
N PRO A 462 -16.46 -21.98 -8.57
CA PRO A 462 -16.75 -20.54 -8.61
C PRO A 462 -15.81 -19.72 -7.71
N LEU A 463 -15.55 -18.48 -8.11
CA LEU A 463 -14.56 -17.60 -7.46
C LEU A 463 -15.18 -16.23 -7.16
N LEU A 464 -15.19 -15.84 -5.88
CA LEU A 464 -15.54 -14.52 -5.40
C LEU A 464 -14.27 -13.79 -4.95
N ILE A 465 -13.89 -12.73 -5.65
CA ILE A 465 -12.78 -11.85 -5.26
C ILE A 465 -13.35 -10.55 -4.72
N ILE A 466 -12.95 -10.21 -3.51
CA ILE A 466 -13.31 -8.97 -2.83
C ILE A 466 -12.06 -8.09 -2.75
N VAL A 467 -12.15 -6.85 -3.24
CA VAL A 467 -11.09 -5.84 -3.08
C VAL A 467 -11.69 -4.65 -2.34
N GLU A 468 -11.24 -4.44 -1.10
CA GLU A 468 -11.70 -3.32 -0.28
C GLU A 468 -10.83 -2.06 -0.48
N ASP A 469 -11.48 -0.90 -0.55
CA ASP A 469 -10.89 0.43 -0.76
C ASP A 469 -10.08 0.58 -2.08
N LEU A 470 -10.63 0.05 -3.19
CA LEU A 470 -10.06 0.08 -4.56
C LEU A 470 -9.62 1.47 -5.05
N HIS A 471 -10.11 2.56 -4.44
CA HIS A 471 -9.63 3.93 -4.75
C HIS A 471 -8.16 4.17 -4.37
N TRP A 472 -7.49 3.22 -3.72
CA TRP A 472 -6.04 3.20 -3.50
C TRP A 472 -5.26 2.19 -4.37
N ALA A 473 -5.93 1.43 -5.24
CA ALA A 473 -5.29 0.42 -6.09
C ALA A 473 -4.33 1.05 -7.11
N ASP A 474 -3.24 0.36 -7.43
CA ASP A 474 -2.33 0.80 -8.48
C ASP A 474 -2.96 0.74 -9.88
N ALA A 475 -2.53 1.64 -10.77
CA ALA A 475 -3.11 1.78 -12.11
C ALA A 475 -2.95 0.50 -12.95
N VAL A 476 -1.86 -0.26 -12.77
CA VAL A 476 -1.60 -1.48 -13.55
C VAL A 476 -2.49 -2.63 -13.09
N SER A 477 -2.76 -2.76 -11.79
CA SER A 477 -3.82 -3.64 -11.27
C SER A 477 -5.19 -3.28 -11.82
N LEU A 478 -5.53 -1.99 -11.90
CA LEU A 478 -6.81 -1.55 -12.48
C LEU A 478 -6.93 -1.89 -13.97
N GLU A 479 -5.86 -1.76 -14.74
CA GLU A 479 -5.81 -2.21 -16.14
C GLU A 479 -5.87 -3.73 -16.28
N ALA A 480 -5.15 -4.48 -15.46
CA ALA A 480 -5.17 -5.94 -15.45
C ALA A 480 -6.55 -6.50 -15.05
N LEU A 481 -7.20 -5.91 -14.05
CA LEU A 481 -8.58 -6.25 -13.68
C LEU A 481 -9.54 -5.99 -14.84
N ARG A 482 -9.41 -4.88 -15.59
CA ARG A 482 -10.19 -4.65 -16.82
C ARG A 482 -9.91 -5.72 -17.89
N PHE A 483 -8.64 -6.03 -18.14
CA PHE A 483 -8.21 -7.06 -19.09
C PHE A 483 -8.80 -8.44 -18.78
N LEU A 484 -8.83 -8.82 -17.49
CA LEU A 484 -9.49 -10.04 -17.01
C LEU A 484 -11.01 -9.97 -17.21
N MET A 485 -11.65 -8.88 -16.80
CA MET A 485 -13.11 -8.70 -16.91
C MET A 485 -13.63 -8.79 -18.35
N ASP A 486 -12.93 -8.21 -19.33
CA ASP A 486 -13.32 -8.32 -20.76
C ASP A 486 -13.05 -9.71 -21.38
N ARG A 487 -12.32 -10.61 -20.72
CA ARG A 487 -11.98 -11.97 -21.22
C ARG A 487 -12.69 -13.10 -20.48
N LEU A 488 -13.05 -12.87 -19.22
CA LEU A 488 -13.68 -13.86 -18.34
C LEU A 488 -15.22 -13.75 -18.30
N GLU A 489 -15.84 -13.10 -19.31
CA GLU A 489 -17.30 -12.81 -19.38
C GLU A 489 -18.21 -14.04 -19.14
N ARG A 490 -17.79 -15.23 -19.59
CA ARG A 490 -18.55 -16.50 -19.53
C ARG A 490 -18.02 -17.47 -18.48
N THR A 491 -17.47 -16.95 -17.39
CA THR A 491 -16.86 -17.75 -16.32
C THR A 491 -17.60 -17.59 -15.00
N ARG A 492 -17.30 -18.48 -14.03
CA ARG A 492 -17.94 -18.51 -12.72
C ARG A 492 -17.31 -17.51 -11.72
N LEU A 493 -17.15 -16.27 -12.16
CA LEU A 493 -16.42 -15.19 -11.47
C LEU A 493 -17.36 -14.10 -10.93
N MET A 494 -17.18 -13.75 -9.66
CA MET A 494 -17.75 -12.55 -9.06
C MET A 494 -16.63 -11.63 -8.54
N LEU A 495 -16.69 -10.36 -8.90
CA LEU A 495 -15.80 -9.30 -8.41
C LEU A 495 -16.62 -8.34 -7.55
N LEU A 496 -16.23 -8.16 -6.29
CA LEU A 496 -16.84 -7.22 -5.35
C LEU A 496 -15.81 -6.16 -4.94
N PHE A 497 -15.97 -4.94 -5.45
CA PHE A 497 -15.05 -3.84 -5.16
C PHE A 497 -15.70 -2.79 -4.27
N THR A 498 -15.03 -2.36 -3.20
CA THR A 498 -15.51 -1.25 -2.35
C THR A 498 -14.67 0.00 -2.61
N HIS A 499 -15.29 1.18 -2.72
CA HIS A 499 -14.57 2.44 -2.94
C HIS A 499 -15.35 3.68 -2.46
N ARG A 500 -14.65 4.82 -2.36
CA ARG A 500 -15.25 6.15 -2.16
C ARG A 500 -15.81 6.70 -3.48
N PRO A 501 -16.83 7.59 -3.48
CA PRO A 501 -17.31 8.23 -4.70
C PRO A 501 -16.23 9.15 -5.30
N MET A 502 -15.72 8.80 -6.47
CA MET A 502 -14.66 9.52 -7.19
C MET A 502 -14.93 9.42 -8.70
N HIS A 503 -14.70 10.49 -9.46
CA HIS A 503 -15.12 10.56 -10.87
C HIS A 503 -14.38 9.55 -11.77
N GLU A 504 -13.09 9.36 -11.56
CA GLU A 504 -12.28 8.33 -12.25
C GLU A 504 -12.78 6.92 -11.95
N MET A 505 -13.16 6.67 -10.69
CA MET A 505 -13.74 5.40 -10.27
C MET A 505 -15.14 5.21 -10.84
N ASP A 506 -15.99 6.23 -10.94
CA ASP A 506 -17.34 6.07 -11.51
C ASP A 506 -17.31 5.46 -12.92
N GLN A 507 -16.31 5.83 -13.73
CA GLN A 507 -16.06 5.30 -15.08
C GLN A 507 -15.40 3.90 -15.10
N PHE A 508 -14.95 3.36 -13.96
CA PHE A 508 -14.34 2.03 -13.88
C PHE A 508 -15.39 0.92 -14.07
N GLY A 509 -15.17 0.09 -15.09
CA GLY A 509 -15.91 -1.12 -15.41
C GLY A 509 -15.27 -1.81 -16.63
N ALA A 510 -15.96 -2.81 -17.17
CA ALA A 510 -15.61 -3.47 -18.44
C ALA A 510 -16.86 -3.54 -19.34
N SER A 511 -16.65 -3.69 -20.64
CA SER A 511 -17.71 -3.56 -21.64
C SER A 511 -18.61 -4.80 -21.77
N ARG A 512 -18.11 -5.96 -21.33
CA ARG A 512 -18.68 -7.30 -21.62
C ARG A 512 -19.36 -7.99 -20.45
N ILE A 513 -19.11 -7.58 -19.22
CA ILE A 513 -19.68 -8.18 -18.01
C ILE A 513 -20.81 -7.34 -17.43
N SER A 514 -21.73 -8.03 -16.75
CA SER A 514 -22.82 -7.39 -16.00
C SER A 514 -22.27 -6.58 -14.83
N HIS A 515 -22.79 -5.37 -14.64
CA HIS A 515 -22.23 -4.37 -13.75
C HIS A 515 -23.29 -3.78 -12.81
N THR A 516 -23.27 -4.22 -11.56
CA THR A 516 -24.14 -3.74 -10.48
C THR A 516 -23.42 -2.68 -9.65
N ILE A 517 -23.96 -1.45 -9.61
CA ILE A 517 -23.50 -0.39 -8.70
C ILE A 517 -24.46 -0.29 -7.51
N LEU A 518 -23.93 -0.38 -6.30
CA LEU A 518 -24.63 -0.20 -5.03
C LEU A 518 -24.05 1.05 -4.34
N ARG A 519 -24.75 2.19 -4.42
CA ARG A 519 -24.37 3.41 -3.71
C ARG A 519 -25.04 3.43 -2.33
N LEU A 520 -24.25 3.32 -1.26
CA LEU A 520 -24.74 3.32 0.11
C LEU A 520 -25.06 4.75 0.56
N ALA A 521 -26.35 5.08 0.65
CA ALA A 521 -26.83 6.27 1.34
C ALA A 521 -26.66 6.13 2.87
N PRO A 522 -26.63 7.24 3.64
CA PRO A 522 -26.79 7.20 5.09
C PRO A 522 -28.09 6.51 5.51
N LEU A 523 -28.14 5.98 6.74
CA LEU A 523 -29.36 5.39 7.28
C LEU A 523 -30.46 6.46 7.39
N GLY A 524 -31.65 6.15 6.89
CA GLY A 524 -32.84 6.96 7.12
C GLY A 524 -33.19 7.00 8.62
N VAL A 525 -33.92 8.04 9.05
CA VAL A 525 -34.24 8.28 10.47
C VAL A 525 -34.80 7.03 11.15
N THR A 526 -35.68 6.28 10.49
CA THR A 526 -36.30 5.05 11.01
C THR A 526 -35.28 3.93 11.25
N ASP A 527 -34.29 3.77 10.38
CA ASP A 527 -33.26 2.72 10.51
C ASP A 527 -32.13 3.14 11.46
N GLY A 528 -31.81 4.44 11.51
CA GLY A 528 -30.96 5.00 12.56
C GLY A 528 -31.58 4.87 13.96
N GLN A 529 -32.89 5.03 14.09
CA GLN A 529 -33.63 4.76 15.33
C GLN A 529 -33.60 3.27 15.71
N LYS A 530 -33.76 2.35 14.75
CA LYS A 530 -33.59 0.91 14.98
C LYS A 530 -32.16 0.58 15.45
N LEU A 531 -31.13 1.17 14.83
CA LEU A 531 -29.73 0.96 15.20
C LEU A 531 -29.46 1.40 16.65
N LEU A 532 -29.91 2.61 17.02
CA LEU A 532 -29.82 3.10 18.40
C LEU A 532 -30.59 2.19 19.37
N ALA A 533 -31.83 1.80 19.03
CA ALA A 533 -32.62 0.89 19.87
C ALA A 533 -31.98 -0.50 20.01
N ALA A 534 -31.29 -1.00 18.98
CA ALA A 534 -30.57 -2.27 19.01
C ALA A 534 -29.36 -2.24 19.97
N PHE A 535 -28.55 -1.17 19.92
CA PHE A 535 -27.49 -0.96 20.92
C PHE A 535 -28.08 -1.02 22.33
N PHE A 536 -29.10 -0.21 22.61
CA PHE A 536 -29.77 -0.15 23.92
C PHE A 536 -30.85 -1.24 24.11
N SER A 537 -30.61 -2.45 23.58
CA SER A 537 -31.49 -3.63 23.59
C SER A 537 -32.05 -4.04 24.96
N HIS A 538 -31.35 -3.70 26.04
CA HIS A 538 -31.77 -4.02 27.41
C HIS A 538 -32.69 -2.95 28.04
N GLY A 539 -33.06 -1.92 27.29
CA GLY A 539 -33.98 -0.87 27.69
C GLY A 539 -33.34 0.30 28.45
N TRP A 540 -34.19 1.29 28.74
CA TRP A 540 -33.84 2.51 29.46
C TRP A 540 -34.63 2.60 30.76
N SER A 541 -34.04 3.20 31.80
CA SER A 541 -34.70 3.48 33.08
C SER A 541 -35.75 4.59 32.93
N ASP A 542 -35.42 5.62 32.14
CA ASP A 542 -36.29 6.72 31.74
C ASP A 542 -36.24 6.85 30.20
N PRO A 543 -37.35 7.20 29.52
CA PRO A 543 -37.36 7.30 28.07
C PRO A 543 -36.32 8.34 27.56
N PRO A 544 -35.50 8.04 26.54
CA PRO A 544 -34.33 8.84 26.17
C PRO A 544 -34.64 10.23 25.55
N GLY A 545 -35.89 10.68 25.56
CA GLY A 545 -36.29 12.02 25.14
C GLY A 545 -35.89 12.35 23.69
N ASP A 546 -35.27 13.52 23.51
CA ASP A 546 -34.80 14.01 22.21
C ASP A 546 -33.41 13.46 21.81
N LEU A 547 -32.76 12.65 22.67
CA LEU A 547 -31.37 12.22 22.49
C LEU A 547 -31.17 11.48 21.17
N PHE A 548 -32.04 10.52 20.82
CA PHE A 548 -31.90 9.77 19.57
C PHE A 548 -32.05 10.67 18.33
N SER A 549 -32.99 11.62 18.34
CA SER A 549 -33.10 12.64 17.28
C SER A 549 -31.82 13.46 17.18
N ARG A 550 -31.30 13.97 18.30
CA ARG A 550 -30.08 14.80 18.32
C ARG A 550 -28.83 14.03 17.90
N ILE A 551 -28.70 12.75 18.26
CA ILE A 551 -27.62 11.88 17.74
C ILE A 551 -27.77 11.70 16.22
N LEU A 552 -28.97 11.42 15.72
CA LEU A 552 -29.19 11.14 14.29
C LEU A 552 -29.05 12.37 13.39
N GLU A 553 -29.52 13.54 13.83
CA GLU A 553 -29.27 14.83 13.19
C GLU A 553 -27.77 15.12 13.13
N ARG A 554 -27.07 14.93 14.24
CA ARG A 554 -25.65 15.26 14.40
C ARG A 554 -24.72 14.27 13.67
N ALA A 555 -25.12 13.00 13.57
CA ALA A 555 -24.45 11.96 12.78
C ALA A 555 -24.85 11.96 11.29
N SER A 556 -25.92 12.67 10.92
CA SER A 556 -26.53 12.68 9.58
C SER A 556 -26.76 11.27 9.00
N GLY A 557 -27.12 10.30 9.85
CA GLY A 557 -27.37 8.91 9.47
C GLY A 557 -26.14 8.03 9.16
N ASN A 558 -24.91 8.50 9.38
CA ASN A 558 -23.71 7.67 9.19
C ASN A 558 -23.49 6.73 10.42
N PRO A 559 -23.49 5.39 10.27
CA PRO A 559 -23.38 4.44 11.39
C PRO A 559 -22.17 4.69 12.31
N LEU A 560 -20.97 4.88 11.76
CA LEU A 560 -19.75 5.16 12.53
C LEU A 560 -19.89 6.43 13.40
N PHE A 561 -20.62 7.43 12.90
CA PHE A 561 -20.82 8.68 13.64
C PHE A 561 -21.86 8.52 14.75
N ILE A 562 -22.85 7.63 14.58
CA ILE A 562 -23.77 7.23 15.64
C ILE A 562 -23.00 6.47 16.74
N GLU A 563 -22.15 5.51 16.34
CA GLU A 563 -21.33 4.71 17.25
C GLU A 563 -20.36 5.58 18.09
N GLU A 564 -19.58 6.46 17.46
CA GLU A 564 -18.62 7.32 18.19
C GLU A 564 -19.33 8.39 19.05
N ILE A 565 -20.51 8.89 18.68
CA ILE A 565 -21.30 9.78 19.55
C ILE A 565 -21.81 9.01 20.78
N VAL A 566 -22.35 7.80 20.61
CA VAL A 566 -22.78 6.95 21.73
C VAL A 566 -21.60 6.63 22.66
N ARG A 567 -20.45 6.21 22.09
CA ARG A 567 -19.20 5.97 22.83
C ARG A 567 -18.78 7.21 23.63
N GLY A 568 -18.69 8.38 22.99
CA GLY A 568 -18.25 9.62 23.61
C GLY A 568 -19.16 10.10 24.76
N LEU A 569 -20.46 9.83 24.68
CA LEU A 569 -21.44 10.10 25.75
C LEU A 569 -21.32 9.16 26.94
N ILE A 570 -20.92 7.90 26.72
CA ILE A 570 -20.64 6.92 27.77
C ILE A 570 -19.31 7.27 28.47
N GLU A 571 -18.25 7.54 27.71
CA GLU A 571 -16.96 8.00 28.24
C GLU A 571 -17.08 9.30 29.06
N ALA A 572 -17.98 10.20 28.66
CA ALA A 572 -18.28 11.44 29.38
C ALA A 572 -19.17 11.27 30.63
N GLY A 573 -19.57 10.04 30.97
CA GLY A 573 -20.48 9.76 32.10
C GLY A 573 -21.88 10.39 31.94
N THR A 574 -22.26 10.77 30.72
CA THR A 574 -23.60 11.32 30.41
C THR A 574 -24.61 10.19 30.22
N LEU A 575 -24.17 9.08 29.62
CA LEU A 575 -24.88 7.81 29.59
C LEU A 575 -24.24 6.82 30.57
N GLU A 576 -25.00 6.36 31.55
CA GLU A 576 -24.59 5.31 32.49
C GLU A 576 -25.50 4.09 32.37
N ARG A 577 -24.93 2.91 32.58
CA ARG A 577 -25.67 1.66 32.70
C ARG A 577 -25.97 1.37 34.16
N ASP A 578 -27.24 1.42 34.53
CA ASP A 578 -27.76 1.17 35.87
C ASP A 578 -28.28 -0.27 35.96
N GLY A 579 -27.38 -1.20 36.30
CA GLY A 579 -27.63 -2.63 36.24
C GLY A 579 -27.92 -3.13 34.81
N THR A 580 -29.19 -3.45 34.54
CA THR A 580 -29.65 -3.89 33.21
C THR A 580 -29.98 -2.74 32.26
N HIS A 581 -30.40 -1.59 32.77
CA HIS A 581 -30.99 -0.50 31.98
C HIS A 581 -30.02 0.68 31.78
N TRP A 582 -30.32 1.56 30.83
CA TRP A 582 -29.55 2.78 30.59
C TRP A 582 -30.25 4.03 31.13
N ARG A 583 -29.48 4.96 31.70
CA ARG A 583 -29.97 6.25 32.23
C ARG A 583 -29.13 7.43 31.72
N ILE A 584 -29.76 8.60 31.65
CA ILE A 584 -29.11 9.87 31.34
C ILE A 584 -28.81 10.59 32.66
N LYS A 585 -27.53 10.89 32.93
CA LYS A 585 -27.08 11.43 34.23
C LYS A 585 -27.13 12.95 34.33
N SER A 586 -27.00 13.64 33.19
CA SER A 586 -26.89 15.10 33.09
C SER A 586 -28.03 15.67 32.24
N ASN A 587 -28.42 16.93 32.50
CA ASN A 587 -29.46 17.57 31.72
C ASN A 587 -28.98 17.78 30.27
N LEU A 588 -29.75 17.26 29.29
CA LEU A 588 -29.45 17.25 27.86
C LEU A 588 -29.18 18.63 27.24
N ALA A 589 -29.54 19.72 27.92
CA ALA A 589 -29.20 21.09 27.55
C ALA A 589 -27.71 21.46 27.76
N ALA A 590 -26.96 20.67 28.55
CA ALA A 590 -25.54 20.89 28.85
C ALA A 590 -24.61 19.78 28.32
N ALA A 591 -25.14 18.80 27.58
CA ALA A 591 -24.36 17.79 26.89
C ALA A 591 -23.91 18.33 25.51
N ASP A 592 -22.72 18.92 25.46
CA ASP A 592 -22.08 19.36 24.21
C ASP A 592 -21.69 18.17 23.33
N ILE A 593 -22.63 17.69 22.50
CA ILE A 593 -22.33 16.72 21.44
C ILE A 593 -21.48 17.45 20.38
N PRO A 594 -20.18 17.12 20.18
CA PRO A 594 -19.25 17.99 19.47
C PRO A 594 -19.67 18.33 18.03
N ALA A 595 -19.42 19.58 17.61
CA ALA A 595 -19.88 20.13 16.33
C ALA A 595 -19.29 19.45 15.08
N SER A 596 -18.24 18.65 15.20
CA SER A 596 -17.72 17.78 14.12
C SER A 596 -17.20 16.46 14.69
N ILE A 597 -17.06 15.44 13.83
CA ILE A 597 -16.47 14.15 14.19
C ILE A 597 -14.97 14.34 14.49
N GLN A 598 -14.30 15.24 13.77
CA GLN A 598 -12.92 15.63 14.05
C GLN A 598 -12.79 16.19 15.48
N ALA A 599 -13.74 17.00 15.94
CA ALA A 599 -13.73 17.51 17.32
C ALA A 599 -13.98 16.41 18.37
N LEU A 600 -14.76 15.37 18.06
CA LEU A 600 -14.96 14.22 18.95
C LEU A 600 -13.70 13.34 19.03
N LEU A 601 -13.11 13.00 17.88
CA LEU A 601 -11.86 12.24 17.80
C LEU A 601 -10.70 13.00 18.46
N LEU A 602 -10.61 14.32 18.27
CA LEU A 602 -9.65 15.17 18.98
C LEU A 602 -9.93 15.23 20.48
N ALA A 603 -11.18 15.39 20.92
CA ALA A 603 -11.50 15.37 22.35
C ALA A 603 -11.11 14.06 23.04
N ARG A 604 -11.18 12.93 22.32
CA ARG A 604 -10.70 11.61 22.80
C ARG A 604 -9.17 11.56 22.89
N VAL A 605 -8.46 12.09 21.90
CA VAL A 605 -6.99 12.29 21.95
C VAL A 605 -6.57 13.29 23.04
N ASP A 606 -7.38 14.32 23.31
CA ASP A 606 -7.10 15.34 24.31
C ASP A 606 -7.41 14.91 25.75
N ARG A 607 -8.07 13.76 25.94
CA ARG A 607 -8.19 13.06 27.22
C ARG A 607 -6.92 12.26 27.58
N LEU A 608 -6.09 11.90 26.60
CA LEU A 608 -4.85 11.15 26.83
C LEU A 608 -3.86 11.95 27.70
N PRO A 609 -3.06 11.28 28.56
CA PRO A 609 -1.88 11.89 29.18
C PRO A 609 -1.00 12.56 28.13
N HIS A 610 -0.35 13.68 28.50
CA HIS A 610 0.40 14.53 27.58
C HIS A 610 1.43 13.76 26.73
N ASP A 611 2.15 12.82 27.35
CA ASP A 611 3.25 12.11 26.70
C ASP A 611 2.74 10.93 25.85
N VAL A 612 1.63 10.31 26.24
CA VAL A 612 0.84 9.36 25.41
C VAL A 612 0.27 10.06 24.17
N ARG A 613 -0.24 11.30 24.34
CA ARG A 613 -0.73 12.15 23.24
C ARG A 613 0.39 12.54 22.27
N ARG A 614 1.59 12.84 22.79
CA ARG A 614 2.80 13.03 21.99
C ARG A 614 3.17 11.76 21.24
N LEU A 615 3.09 10.59 21.86
CA LEU A 615 3.36 9.31 21.21
C LEU A 615 2.35 8.99 20.10
N ALA A 616 1.07 9.29 20.30
CA ALA A 616 0.04 9.20 19.25
C ALA A 616 0.35 10.08 18.04
N GLN A 617 0.87 11.29 18.29
CA GLN A 617 1.34 12.21 17.25
C GLN A 617 2.60 11.69 16.55
N GLU A 618 3.55 11.12 17.29
CA GLU A 618 4.78 10.51 16.75
C GLU A 618 4.42 9.30 15.85
N ALA A 619 3.52 8.42 16.28
CA ALA A 619 2.95 7.34 15.47
C ALA A 619 2.17 7.83 14.24
N ALA A 620 1.36 8.88 14.37
CA ALA A 620 0.53 9.40 13.27
C ALA A 620 1.33 10.03 12.12
N VAL A 621 2.59 10.44 12.34
CA VAL A 621 3.51 10.90 11.28
C VAL A 621 4.25 9.72 10.61
N ILE A 622 4.41 8.57 11.30
CA ILE A 622 4.94 7.34 10.67
C ILE A 622 3.90 6.78 9.69
N GLY A 623 2.63 6.66 10.11
CA GLY A 623 1.51 6.32 9.22
C GLY A 623 0.40 5.51 9.89
N PRO A 624 -0.58 5.02 9.10
CA PRO A 624 -1.72 4.24 9.61
C PRO A 624 -1.35 2.84 10.11
N ARG A 625 -0.14 2.35 9.79
CA ARG A 625 0.50 1.16 10.38
C ARG A 625 1.98 1.47 10.64
N PHE A 626 2.55 0.94 11.71
CA PHE A 626 3.95 1.15 12.09
C PHE A 626 4.51 -0.01 12.93
N ASP A 627 5.79 -0.31 12.78
CA ASP A 627 6.51 -1.27 13.64
C ASP A 627 7.02 -0.55 14.90
N ALA A 628 6.87 -1.16 16.08
CA ALA A 628 7.19 -0.52 17.36
C ALA A 628 8.65 -0.03 17.45
N ALA A 629 9.60 -0.80 16.90
CA ALA A 629 11.01 -0.43 16.89
C ALA A 629 11.30 0.91 16.15
N LEU A 630 10.52 1.24 15.11
CA LEU A 630 10.64 2.52 14.42
C LEU A 630 10.08 3.66 15.28
N LEU A 631 8.99 3.42 16.00
CA LEU A 631 8.47 4.39 16.97
C LEU A 631 9.49 4.61 18.10
N SER A 632 10.04 3.56 18.71
CA SER A 632 11.10 3.67 19.73
C SER A 632 12.36 4.39 19.22
N ALA A 633 12.74 4.21 17.95
CA ALA A 633 13.90 4.88 17.35
C ALA A 633 13.67 6.36 16.98
N THR A 634 12.41 6.83 17.03
CA THR A 634 11.99 8.19 16.65
C THR A 634 11.35 9.00 17.77
N ALA A 635 10.79 8.32 18.77
CA ALA A 635 10.06 8.91 19.88
C ALA A 635 10.93 9.86 20.71
N THR A 636 10.30 10.83 21.36
CA THR A 636 11.01 11.78 22.22
C THR A 636 11.50 11.12 23.53
N GLU A 637 10.83 10.05 23.99
CA GLU A 637 11.18 9.31 25.21
C GLU A 637 11.13 7.78 24.94
N PRO A 638 12.17 7.17 24.35
CA PRO A 638 12.15 5.78 23.89
C PRO A 638 11.80 4.72 24.96
N ALA A 639 12.14 4.99 26.22
CA ALA A 639 11.86 4.09 27.34
C ALA A 639 10.37 3.98 27.69
N ASN A 640 9.56 4.97 27.30
CA ASN A 640 8.13 5.05 27.62
C ASN A 640 7.25 4.54 26.46
N VAL A 641 7.83 4.04 25.36
CA VAL A 641 7.09 3.72 24.13
C VAL A 641 6.22 2.47 24.26
N ASP A 642 6.69 1.42 24.94
CA ASP A 642 5.89 0.20 25.13
C ASP A 642 4.65 0.47 25.99
N THR A 643 4.82 1.05 27.19
CA THR A 643 3.72 1.46 28.06
C THR A 643 2.83 2.52 27.40
N GLY A 644 3.42 3.40 26.59
CA GLY A 644 2.67 4.37 25.80
C GLY A 644 1.86 3.75 24.65
N LEU A 645 2.27 2.60 24.12
CA LEU A 645 1.51 1.85 23.11
C LEU A 645 0.39 1.02 23.74
N GLU A 646 0.60 0.49 24.94
CA GLU A 646 -0.48 -0.02 25.80
C GLU A 646 -1.54 1.08 25.99
N LEU A 647 -1.12 2.27 26.48
CA LEU A 647 -1.96 3.48 26.68
C LEU A 647 -2.64 4.05 25.42
N LEU A 648 -2.32 3.52 24.23
CA LEU A 648 -3.01 3.83 22.98
C LEU A 648 -3.90 2.68 22.49
N CYS A 649 -3.71 1.45 22.97
CA CYS A 649 -4.56 0.30 22.70
C CYS A 649 -5.83 0.32 23.56
N ASP A 650 -5.73 0.53 24.87
CA ASP A 650 -6.90 0.56 25.77
C ASP A 650 -7.76 1.82 25.56
N ALA A 651 -7.15 2.92 25.13
CA ALA A 651 -7.85 4.10 24.60
C ALA A 651 -8.47 3.88 23.20
N GLU A 652 -8.36 2.67 22.63
CA GLU A 652 -8.80 2.26 21.28
C GLU A 652 -8.29 3.20 20.15
N ILE A 653 -7.13 3.86 20.31
CA ILE A 653 -6.52 4.75 19.30
C ILE A 653 -5.77 3.91 18.26
N VAL A 654 -4.98 2.95 18.73
CA VAL A 654 -4.27 1.95 17.94
C VAL A 654 -4.67 0.55 18.38
N GLU A 655 -4.24 -0.45 17.64
CA GLU A 655 -4.36 -1.86 18.00
C GLU A 655 -3.15 -2.63 17.45
N GLU A 656 -2.71 -3.67 18.15
CA GLU A 656 -1.70 -4.59 17.61
C GLU A 656 -2.29 -5.42 16.45
N ALA A 657 -1.50 -5.56 15.38
CA ALA A 657 -1.91 -6.24 14.16
C ALA A 657 -1.62 -7.76 14.25
N ALA A 658 -2.69 -8.55 14.26
CA ALA A 658 -2.60 -10.01 14.31
C ALA A 658 -1.82 -10.58 13.11
N GLY A 659 -0.85 -11.46 13.39
CA GLY A 659 0.08 -12.02 12.41
C GLY A 659 1.54 -12.04 12.87
N ALA A 660 1.85 -11.39 14.00
CA ALA A 660 3.18 -11.44 14.61
C ALA A 660 3.46 -12.81 15.25
N ASN A 661 4.16 -13.69 14.53
CA ASN A 661 4.78 -14.88 15.13
C ASN A 661 5.92 -14.45 16.09
N SER A 662 6.35 -15.34 16.98
CA SER A 662 7.34 -15.08 18.06
C SER A 662 8.78 -14.71 17.62
N MET A 663 8.98 -14.34 16.36
CA MET A 663 10.25 -13.89 15.75
C MET A 663 10.13 -12.53 15.03
N SER A 664 8.94 -11.92 14.93
CA SER A 664 8.73 -10.64 14.24
C SER A 664 8.54 -9.47 15.20
N LEU A 665 8.95 -8.27 14.78
CA LEU A 665 8.69 -7.02 15.50
C LEU A 665 7.18 -6.82 15.74
N ARG A 666 6.81 -6.38 16.95
CA ARG A 666 5.43 -5.95 17.27
C ARG A 666 5.03 -4.82 16.33
N SER A 667 3.86 -4.95 15.69
CA SER A 667 3.39 -4.03 14.65
C SER A 667 1.97 -3.57 14.97
N TYR A 668 1.75 -2.26 14.91
CA TYR A 668 0.52 -1.61 15.33
C TYR A 668 -0.14 -0.90 14.15
N ARG A 669 -1.46 -0.69 14.26
CA ARG A 669 -2.24 0.10 13.31
C ARG A 669 -3.23 0.98 14.05
N PHE A 670 -3.58 2.13 13.49
CA PHE A 670 -4.68 2.93 14.03
C PHE A 670 -6.01 2.18 13.84
N THR A 671 -6.87 2.18 14.86
CA THR A 671 -8.18 1.50 14.81
C THR A 671 -9.10 2.08 13.73
N GLN A 672 -8.95 3.38 13.47
CA GLN A 672 -9.67 4.13 12.43
C GLN A 672 -8.68 5.01 11.66
N THR A 673 -8.63 4.91 10.34
CA THR A 673 -7.74 5.77 9.51
C THR A 673 -8.05 7.26 9.72
N LEU A 674 -9.33 7.61 9.88
CA LEU A 674 -9.77 8.99 10.15
C LEU A 674 -9.19 9.56 11.45
N LEU A 675 -8.89 8.73 12.45
CA LEU A 675 -8.26 9.16 13.70
C LEU A 675 -6.78 9.52 13.47
N GLN A 676 -6.06 8.72 12.68
CA GLN A 676 -4.68 9.06 12.25
C GLN A 676 -4.64 10.32 11.39
N ASP A 677 -5.53 10.44 10.40
CA ASP A 677 -5.70 11.66 9.59
C ASP A 677 -5.90 12.90 10.47
N VAL A 678 -6.80 12.83 11.45
CA VAL A 678 -7.14 13.94 12.34
C VAL A 678 -6.00 14.33 13.28
N ILE A 679 -5.28 13.35 13.84
CA ILE A 679 -4.09 13.60 14.66
C ILE A 679 -2.99 14.25 13.82
N TYR A 680 -2.71 13.71 12.63
CA TYR A 680 -1.67 14.21 11.73
C TYR A 680 -1.99 15.62 11.18
N GLN A 681 -3.23 15.89 10.81
CA GLN A 681 -3.64 17.20 10.28
C GLN A 681 -3.61 18.31 11.34
N ASN A 682 -3.88 17.98 12.62
CA ASN A 682 -3.80 18.94 13.73
C ASN A 682 -2.35 19.30 14.13
N LEU A 683 -1.33 18.58 13.64
CA LEU A 683 0.06 18.96 13.86
C LEU A 683 0.44 20.22 13.08
N LEU A 684 1.07 21.18 13.76
CA LEU A 684 1.67 22.36 13.15
C LEU A 684 2.67 21.95 12.06
N LEU A 685 2.67 22.68 10.92
CA LEU A 685 3.49 22.34 9.75
C LEU A 685 4.99 22.20 10.09
N GLN A 686 5.54 23.10 10.92
CA GLN A 686 6.93 23.04 11.37
C GLN A 686 7.23 21.76 12.18
N ARG A 687 6.28 21.29 13.00
CA ARG A 687 6.43 20.07 13.80
C ARG A 687 6.35 18.82 12.92
N ARG A 688 5.48 18.79 11.89
CA ARG A 688 5.49 17.72 10.87
C ARG A 688 6.84 17.64 10.15
N ILE A 689 7.39 18.78 9.71
CA ILE A 689 8.69 18.84 9.01
C ILE A 689 9.83 18.30 9.90
N GLU A 690 9.84 18.63 11.20
CA GLU A 690 10.79 18.07 12.18
C GLU A 690 10.64 16.54 12.31
N MET A 691 9.41 16.06 12.50
CA MET A 691 9.11 14.66 12.75
C MET A 691 9.39 13.77 11.53
N HIS A 692 9.03 14.21 10.32
CA HIS A 692 9.44 13.53 9.08
C HIS A 692 10.98 13.44 8.96
N GLY A 693 11.71 14.49 9.35
CA GLY A 693 13.18 14.47 9.40
C GLY A 693 13.73 13.46 10.42
N ARG A 694 13.14 13.39 11.63
CA ARG A 694 13.49 12.41 12.67
C ARG A 694 13.21 10.98 12.23
N ILE A 695 12.08 10.73 11.56
CA ILE A 695 11.68 9.40 11.08
C ILE A 695 12.61 8.93 9.95
N GLY A 696 12.90 9.77 8.96
CA GLY A 696 13.90 9.45 7.93
C GLY A 696 15.27 9.11 8.52
N ALA A 697 15.73 9.89 9.52
CA ALA A 697 17.02 9.66 10.18
C ALA A 697 17.02 8.45 11.15
N ALA A 698 15.87 7.89 11.51
CA ALA A 698 15.78 6.61 12.20
C ALA A 698 15.75 5.43 11.22
N LEU A 699 14.96 5.55 10.14
CA LEU A 699 14.90 4.56 9.06
C LEU A 699 16.29 4.29 8.48
N GLU A 700 17.08 5.33 8.20
CA GLU A 700 18.43 5.18 7.64
C GLU A 700 19.36 4.38 8.58
N ARG A 701 19.28 4.64 9.88
CA ARG A 701 20.03 3.88 10.91
C ARG A 701 19.55 2.43 11.08
N LEU A 702 18.32 2.11 10.66
CA LEU A 702 17.74 0.77 10.71
C LEU A 702 18.01 -0.03 9.42
N CYS A 703 18.08 0.65 8.27
CA CYS A 703 18.28 0.03 6.95
C CYS A 703 19.76 0.04 6.50
N GLY A 704 20.61 0.87 7.12
CA GLY A 704 22.01 1.06 6.76
C GLY A 704 22.24 2.15 5.70
N ASP A 705 23.51 2.53 5.52
CA ASP A 705 23.92 3.64 4.64
C ASP A 705 23.69 3.39 3.13
N ALA A 706 23.37 2.16 2.73
CA ALA A 706 23.11 1.75 1.34
C ALA A 706 21.95 0.73 1.26
N PRO A 707 20.69 1.17 1.43
CA PRO A 707 19.54 0.26 1.46
C PRO A 707 19.14 -0.23 0.06
N GLU A 708 19.22 -1.53 -0.20
CA GLU A 708 18.94 -2.13 -1.52
C GLU A 708 17.45 -2.45 -1.78
N ARG A 709 16.63 -2.47 -0.72
CA ARG A 709 15.20 -2.80 -0.78
C ARG A 709 14.39 -1.60 -1.26
N LEU A 710 13.55 -1.82 -2.27
CA LEU A 710 12.69 -0.79 -2.84
C LEU A 710 11.73 -0.19 -1.80
N GLU A 711 11.15 -0.99 -0.91
CA GLU A 711 10.28 -0.52 0.18
C GLU A 711 10.97 0.49 1.09
N ASP A 712 12.21 0.19 1.50
CA ASP A 712 12.98 1.02 2.42
C ASP A 712 13.40 2.35 1.73
N LEU A 713 13.82 2.28 0.46
CA LEU A 713 14.13 3.45 -0.38
C LEU A 713 12.90 4.37 -0.57
N ILE A 714 11.71 3.81 -0.82
CA ILE A 714 10.47 4.57 -0.96
C ILE A 714 10.13 5.28 0.35
N LEU A 715 10.22 4.58 1.49
CA LEU A 715 9.86 5.13 2.80
C LEU A 715 10.84 6.23 3.25
N LEU A 716 12.16 6.01 3.06
CA LEU A 716 13.19 7.04 3.25
C LEU A 716 12.92 8.27 2.37
N GLY A 717 12.66 8.05 1.08
CA GLY A 717 12.33 9.10 0.12
C GLY A 717 11.12 9.93 0.53
N TYR A 718 10.03 9.26 0.92
CA TYR A 718 8.82 9.89 1.43
C TYR A 718 9.10 10.78 2.64
N HIS A 719 9.66 10.24 3.72
CA HIS A 719 9.90 11.01 4.94
C HIS A 719 10.91 12.15 4.71
N PHE A 720 11.99 11.96 3.96
CA PHE A 720 12.92 13.06 3.70
C PHE A 720 12.35 14.14 2.77
N SER A 721 11.48 13.81 1.80
CA SER A 721 10.83 14.81 0.92
C SER A 721 9.90 15.77 1.68
N LEU A 722 9.26 15.29 2.76
CA LEU A 722 8.39 16.07 3.65
C LEU A 722 9.16 16.75 4.81
N SER A 723 10.48 16.55 4.88
CA SER A 723 11.36 17.13 5.90
C SER A 723 12.08 18.40 5.44
N ALA A 724 12.91 18.99 6.30
CA ALA A 724 13.84 20.05 5.92
C ALA A 724 14.97 19.55 5.00
N SER A 725 15.30 18.25 5.01
CA SER A 725 16.41 17.66 4.25
C SER A 725 15.96 17.10 2.89
N LYS A 726 15.24 17.92 2.12
CA LYS A 726 14.69 17.54 0.81
C LYS A 726 15.70 16.93 -0.18
N PRO A 727 16.99 17.36 -0.25
CA PRO A 727 17.97 16.71 -1.12
C PRO A 727 18.15 15.20 -0.85
N ARG A 728 17.99 14.75 0.41
CA ARG A 728 18.01 13.32 0.76
C ARG A 728 16.74 12.62 0.28
N GLY A 729 15.60 13.31 0.31
CA GLY A 729 14.34 12.84 -0.27
C GLY A 729 14.47 12.65 -1.79
N VAL A 730 15.01 13.65 -2.49
CA VAL A 730 15.32 13.57 -3.93
C VAL A 730 16.26 12.40 -4.22
N HIS A 731 17.33 12.23 -3.44
CA HIS A 731 18.27 11.12 -3.60
C HIS A 731 17.58 9.74 -3.44
N TYR A 732 16.89 9.51 -2.33
CA TYR A 732 16.25 8.21 -2.06
C TYR A 732 15.08 7.92 -3.02
N LEU A 733 14.28 8.92 -3.41
CA LEU A 733 13.23 8.75 -4.43
C LEU A 733 13.83 8.49 -5.82
N SER A 734 14.97 9.09 -6.16
CA SER A 734 15.69 8.81 -7.42
C SER A 734 16.26 7.39 -7.44
N ALA A 735 16.83 6.93 -6.32
CA ALA A 735 17.32 5.57 -6.15
C ALA A 735 16.18 4.54 -6.16
N ALA A 736 15.05 4.85 -5.51
CA ALA A 736 13.83 4.04 -5.58
C ALA A 736 13.31 3.93 -7.03
N GLY A 737 13.25 5.05 -7.76
CA GLY A 737 12.87 5.08 -9.17
C GLY A 737 13.84 4.31 -10.08
N ASP A 738 15.15 4.41 -9.85
CA ASP A 738 16.16 3.61 -10.55
C ASP A 738 16.03 2.11 -10.25
N ARG A 739 15.76 1.74 -9.00
CA ARG A 739 15.53 0.34 -8.61
C ARG A 739 14.24 -0.22 -9.20
N ALA A 740 13.16 0.57 -9.21
CA ALA A 740 11.89 0.25 -9.87
C ALA A 740 12.06 0.08 -11.39
N ARG A 741 12.79 1.01 -12.05
CA ARG A 741 13.12 0.93 -13.48
C ARG A 741 13.96 -0.31 -13.80
N ALA A 742 14.94 -0.65 -12.96
CA ALA A 742 15.78 -1.83 -13.16
C ALA A 742 15.02 -3.16 -13.03
N ILE A 743 13.91 -3.20 -12.28
CA ILE A 743 13.00 -4.36 -12.22
C ILE A 743 11.78 -4.21 -13.16
N TYR A 744 11.80 -3.24 -14.08
CA TYR A 744 10.74 -2.95 -15.06
C TYR A 744 9.37 -2.53 -14.47
N ALA A 745 9.34 -2.12 -13.19
CA ALA A 745 8.19 -1.47 -12.55
C ALA A 745 8.10 0.00 -13.01
N ASN A 746 7.87 0.21 -14.30
CA ASN A 746 7.99 1.52 -14.97
C ASN A 746 7.03 2.58 -14.40
N ASP A 747 5.85 2.19 -13.94
CA ASP A 747 4.86 3.12 -13.38
C ASP A 747 5.23 3.58 -11.97
N ASP A 748 5.82 2.71 -11.14
CA ASP A 748 6.48 3.14 -9.90
C ASP A 748 7.67 4.04 -10.19
N ALA A 749 8.49 3.71 -11.18
CA ALA A 749 9.65 4.53 -11.54
C ALA A 749 9.22 5.95 -11.97
N ILE A 750 8.21 6.08 -12.84
CA ILE A 750 7.60 7.37 -13.20
C ILE A 750 7.10 8.09 -11.93
N ARG A 751 6.29 7.42 -11.10
CA ARG A 751 5.71 7.99 -9.87
C ARG A 751 6.77 8.49 -8.89
N LEU A 752 7.85 7.72 -8.70
CA LEU A 752 8.93 8.02 -7.77
C LEU A 752 9.85 9.13 -8.30
N TYR A 753 10.17 9.13 -9.60
CA TYR A 753 10.88 10.25 -10.22
C TYR A 753 10.04 11.55 -10.20
N GLN A 754 8.71 11.48 -10.38
CA GLN A 754 7.82 12.63 -10.24
C GLN A 754 7.76 13.16 -8.79
N GLN A 755 7.75 12.27 -7.79
CA GLN A 755 7.86 12.66 -6.38
C GLN A 755 9.23 13.31 -6.08
N ALA A 756 10.32 12.79 -6.66
CA ALA A 756 11.64 13.41 -6.57
C ALA A 756 11.67 14.81 -7.21
N LEU A 757 11.10 14.96 -8.41
CA LEU A 757 10.99 16.22 -9.15
C LEU A 757 10.22 17.29 -8.35
N ALA A 758 9.11 16.91 -7.70
CA ALA A 758 8.35 17.81 -6.82
C ALA A 758 9.12 18.21 -5.55
N ALA A 759 9.92 17.30 -4.98
CA ALA A 759 10.80 17.61 -3.86
C ALA A 759 11.91 18.60 -4.28
N THR A 760 12.48 18.46 -5.48
CA THR A 760 13.47 19.37 -6.06
C THR A 760 12.92 20.79 -6.27
N LEU A 761 11.73 20.91 -6.91
CA LEU A 761 11.06 22.20 -7.12
C LEU A 761 10.87 22.98 -5.81
N THR A 762 10.52 22.27 -4.73
CA THR A 762 10.28 22.87 -3.40
C THR A 762 11.52 22.92 -2.50
N ALA A 763 12.69 22.54 -3.02
CA ALA A 763 14.01 22.80 -2.43
C ALA A 763 14.69 24.05 -3.01
N GLY A 764 14.23 24.54 -4.17
CA GLY A 764 14.77 25.73 -4.83
C GLY A 764 16.04 25.50 -5.65
N ASP A 765 16.40 24.24 -5.91
CA ASP A 765 17.58 23.84 -6.68
C ASP A 765 17.18 23.43 -8.13
N PRO A 766 17.49 24.23 -9.16
CA PRO A 766 17.28 23.87 -10.56
C PRO A 766 18.44 23.03 -11.15
N GLY A 767 19.27 22.42 -10.32
CA GLY A 767 20.48 21.70 -10.71
C GLY A 767 20.28 20.49 -11.64
N PRO A 768 21.39 19.96 -12.21
CA PRO A 768 21.35 18.99 -13.32
C PRO A 768 20.64 17.67 -12.99
N GLY A 769 20.53 17.30 -11.70
CA GLY A 769 19.73 16.15 -11.26
C GLY A 769 18.24 16.24 -11.66
N ARG A 770 17.69 17.46 -11.81
CA ARG A 770 16.35 17.66 -12.36
C ARG A 770 16.24 17.16 -13.80
N LEU A 771 17.17 17.55 -14.67
CA LEU A 771 17.10 17.25 -16.11
C LEU A 771 17.21 15.74 -16.35
N VAL A 772 18.03 15.06 -15.53
CA VAL A 772 18.12 13.60 -15.51
C VAL A 772 16.78 12.95 -15.10
N LEU A 773 16.03 13.52 -14.15
CA LEU A 773 14.69 13.02 -13.79
C LEU A 773 13.66 13.27 -14.89
N ASP A 774 13.60 14.49 -15.44
CA ASP A 774 12.71 14.83 -16.56
C ASP A 774 12.99 13.90 -17.78
N GLU A 775 14.26 13.70 -18.17
CA GLU A 775 14.64 12.77 -19.24
C GLU A 775 14.24 11.31 -18.95
N ARG A 776 14.44 10.82 -17.72
CA ARG A 776 14.07 9.45 -17.31
C ARG A 776 12.56 9.23 -17.30
N ILE A 777 11.77 10.22 -16.88
CA ILE A 777 10.30 10.13 -16.95
C ILE A 777 9.86 10.13 -18.42
N GLY A 778 10.48 10.96 -19.27
CA GLY A 778 10.25 10.97 -20.72
C GLY A 778 10.46 9.58 -21.35
N ASP A 779 11.59 8.94 -21.07
CA ASP A 779 11.93 7.60 -21.58
C ASP A 779 10.92 6.53 -21.17
N LEU A 780 10.51 6.53 -19.89
CA LEU A 780 9.54 5.57 -19.38
C LEU A 780 8.13 5.83 -19.93
N CYS A 781 7.71 7.09 -20.02
CA CYS A 781 6.43 7.47 -20.62
C CYS A 781 6.39 7.12 -22.12
N ALA A 782 7.49 7.27 -22.86
CA ALA A 782 7.59 6.87 -24.26
C ALA A 782 7.42 5.35 -24.40
N ALA A 783 8.19 4.56 -23.65
CA ALA A 783 8.09 3.09 -23.64
C ALA A 783 6.72 2.57 -23.16
N ALA A 784 6.04 3.30 -22.27
CA ALA A 784 4.68 3.00 -21.81
C ALA A 784 3.57 3.51 -22.75
N GLY A 785 3.90 4.17 -23.86
CA GLY A 785 2.93 4.75 -24.80
C GLY A 785 2.21 6.02 -24.32
N ARG A 786 2.61 6.60 -23.18
CA ARG A 786 2.07 7.86 -22.61
C ARG A 786 2.66 9.08 -23.32
N ARG A 787 2.40 9.17 -24.63
CA ARG A 787 3.07 10.07 -25.58
C ARG A 787 3.04 11.54 -25.15
N SER A 788 1.91 12.07 -24.70
CA SER A 788 1.81 13.48 -24.25
C SER A 788 2.69 13.80 -23.05
N MET A 789 2.79 12.89 -22.07
CA MET A 789 3.67 13.06 -20.90
C MET A 789 5.15 12.95 -21.28
N ALA A 790 5.48 12.06 -22.22
CA ALA A 790 6.84 11.98 -22.75
C ALA A 790 7.24 13.27 -23.49
N GLU A 791 6.35 13.80 -24.33
CA GLU A 791 6.52 15.06 -25.07
C GLU A 791 6.73 16.26 -24.12
N GLU A 792 5.94 16.35 -23.04
CA GLU A 792 6.05 17.41 -22.00
C GLU A 792 7.39 17.38 -21.24
N HIS A 793 7.79 16.21 -20.73
CA HIS A 793 9.04 16.07 -19.98
C HIS A 793 10.28 16.22 -20.89
N TYR A 794 10.25 15.70 -22.12
CA TYR A 794 11.33 15.94 -23.09
C TYR A 794 11.42 17.41 -23.50
N GLN A 795 10.31 18.10 -23.78
CA GLN A 795 10.34 19.53 -24.11
C GLN A 795 10.94 20.35 -22.94
N THR A 796 10.58 20.02 -21.71
CA THR A 796 11.14 20.63 -20.48
C THR A 796 12.67 20.44 -20.39
N ALA A 797 13.16 19.22 -20.63
CA ALA A 797 14.60 18.94 -20.63
C ALA A 797 15.33 19.67 -21.78
N LEU A 798 14.76 19.68 -22.98
CA LEU A 798 15.30 20.32 -24.17
C LEU A 798 15.48 21.83 -24.00
N GLU A 799 14.49 22.52 -23.46
CA GLU A 799 14.56 23.96 -23.18
C GLU A 799 15.66 24.28 -22.15
N ALA A 800 15.81 23.45 -21.11
CA ALA A 800 16.87 23.61 -20.13
C ALA A 800 18.28 23.32 -20.69
N HIS A 801 18.46 22.27 -21.50
CA HIS A 801 19.76 21.99 -22.15
C HIS A 801 20.14 23.08 -23.15
N ARG A 802 19.18 23.62 -23.93
CA ARG A 802 19.40 24.81 -24.78
C ARG A 802 19.82 26.03 -23.94
N ALA A 803 19.16 26.29 -22.81
CA ALA A 803 19.49 27.41 -21.92
C ALA A 803 20.87 27.26 -21.24
N ALA A 804 21.30 26.02 -20.96
CA ALA A 804 22.63 25.70 -20.43
C ALA A 804 23.74 25.70 -21.51
N GLY A 805 23.40 25.76 -22.80
CA GLY A 805 24.34 25.66 -23.92
C GLY A 805 24.81 24.23 -24.23
N ASP A 806 24.21 23.21 -23.63
CA ASP A 806 24.55 21.80 -23.84
C ASP A 806 23.93 21.29 -25.16
N ARG A 807 24.66 21.55 -26.26
CA ARG A 807 24.24 21.16 -27.62
C ARG A 807 24.11 19.64 -27.79
N ALA A 808 24.92 18.85 -27.08
CA ALA A 808 24.92 17.39 -27.19
C ALA A 808 23.69 16.77 -26.51
N ALA A 809 23.38 17.16 -25.27
CA ALA A 809 22.17 16.70 -24.60
C ALA A 809 20.90 17.25 -25.26
N ALA A 810 20.90 18.50 -25.74
CA ALA A 810 19.77 19.04 -26.51
C ALA A 810 19.50 18.21 -27.79
N ALA A 811 20.54 17.78 -28.50
CA ALA A 811 20.41 16.87 -29.64
C ALA A 811 19.90 15.47 -29.24
N ARG A 812 20.33 14.92 -28.08
CA ARG A 812 19.80 13.66 -27.54
C ARG A 812 18.28 13.73 -27.32
N ILE A 813 17.81 14.82 -26.71
CA ILE A 813 16.37 14.98 -26.43
C ILE A 813 15.58 15.20 -27.73
N LEU A 814 16.10 15.96 -28.70
CA LEU A 814 15.48 16.08 -30.03
C LEU A 814 15.39 14.73 -30.77
N ARG A 815 16.42 13.88 -30.69
CA ARG A 815 16.39 12.51 -31.21
C ARG A 815 15.28 11.68 -30.57
N LYS A 816 15.09 11.80 -29.24
CA LYS A 816 14.02 11.11 -28.51
C LYS A 816 12.62 11.62 -28.86
N LEU A 817 12.44 12.93 -29.01
CA LEU A 817 11.21 13.52 -29.55
C LEU A 817 10.93 13.05 -30.99
N GLY A 818 11.96 12.97 -31.85
CA GLY A 818 11.85 12.45 -33.20
C GLY A 818 11.31 11.02 -33.24
N ARG A 819 11.86 10.13 -32.39
CA ARG A 819 11.38 8.75 -32.22
C ARG A 819 9.93 8.69 -31.71
N LEU A 820 9.59 9.52 -30.73
CA LEU A 820 8.23 9.61 -30.17
C LEU A 820 7.19 10.03 -31.24
N LEU A 821 7.57 10.94 -32.14
CA LEU A 821 6.74 11.32 -33.29
C LEU A 821 6.68 10.22 -34.37
N TRP A 822 7.78 9.49 -34.60
CA TRP A 822 7.80 8.33 -35.49
C TRP A 822 6.83 7.23 -35.01
N ASP A 823 6.89 6.85 -33.74
CA ASP A 823 5.97 5.86 -33.13
C ASP A 823 4.51 6.31 -33.23
N ALA A 824 4.27 7.63 -33.24
CA ALA A 824 2.96 8.26 -33.49
C ALA A 824 2.60 8.40 -34.98
N SER A 825 3.36 7.80 -35.90
CA SER A 825 3.24 7.93 -37.37
C SER A 825 3.34 9.36 -37.92
N LYS A 826 3.82 10.33 -37.14
CA LYS A 826 3.99 11.74 -37.52
C LYS A 826 5.34 11.96 -38.25
N ARG A 827 5.53 11.23 -39.36
CA ARG A 827 6.83 11.04 -40.06
C ARG A 827 7.59 12.33 -40.38
N SER A 828 6.91 13.39 -40.81
CA SER A 828 7.52 14.69 -41.15
C SER A 828 8.03 15.46 -39.91
N GLY A 829 7.40 15.29 -38.76
CA GLY A 829 7.88 15.87 -37.50
C GLY A 829 9.09 15.14 -36.94
N ALA A 830 9.17 13.81 -37.15
CA ALA A 830 10.33 13.01 -36.76
C ALA A 830 11.61 13.50 -37.46
N GLU A 831 11.59 13.59 -38.79
CA GLU A 831 12.75 14.08 -39.56
C GLU A 831 13.09 15.55 -39.27
N ALA A 832 12.10 16.40 -38.94
CA ALA A 832 12.36 17.77 -38.54
C ALA A 832 13.20 17.85 -37.24
N HIS A 833 12.87 17.05 -36.21
CA HIS A 833 13.69 16.98 -35.00
C HIS A 833 15.04 16.30 -35.23
N TYR A 834 15.12 15.29 -36.10
CA TYR A 834 16.40 14.67 -36.44
C TYR A 834 17.34 15.62 -37.20
N ALA A 835 16.80 16.44 -38.10
CA ALA A 835 17.56 17.48 -38.79
C ALA A 835 18.03 18.59 -37.84
N GLU A 836 17.18 19.01 -36.88
CA GLU A 836 17.59 19.97 -35.85
C GLU A 836 18.67 19.40 -34.93
N ALA A 837 18.56 18.13 -34.52
CA ALA A 837 19.57 17.45 -33.71
C ALA A 837 20.94 17.42 -34.42
N ALA A 838 20.96 17.17 -35.74
CA ALA A 838 22.20 17.20 -36.53
C ALA A 838 22.84 18.60 -36.53
N ALA A 839 22.06 19.65 -36.74
CA ALA A 839 22.55 21.04 -36.71
C ALA A 839 23.03 21.49 -35.30
N LEU A 840 22.54 20.86 -34.22
CA LEU A 840 23.11 21.06 -32.88
C LEU A 840 24.43 20.31 -32.69
N LEU A 841 24.59 19.12 -33.27
CA LEU A 841 25.84 18.33 -33.17
C LEU A 841 26.95 18.81 -34.11
N GLU A 842 26.64 19.63 -35.13
CA GLU A 842 27.65 20.24 -36.02
C GLU A 842 28.72 21.02 -35.25
N GLY A 843 29.97 20.60 -35.43
CA GLY A 843 31.14 21.15 -34.75
C GLY A 843 31.33 20.68 -33.29
N THR A 844 30.60 19.65 -32.85
CA THR A 844 30.74 19.06 -31.50
C THR A 844 31.44 17.71 -31.54
N ASP A 845 32.26 17.41 -30.52
CA ASP A 845 32.86 16.10 -30.30
C ASP A 845 31.92 15.22 -29.46
N ALA A 846 30.89 14.68 -30.12
CA ALA A 846 29.81 13.92 -29.50
C ALA A 846 29.50 12.62 -30.27
N PRO A 847 30.46 11.70 -30.42
CA PRO A 847 30.34 10.53 -31.30
C PRO A 847 29.16 9.61 -30.97
N ILE A 848 28.80 9.44 -29.69
CA ILE A 848 27.68 8.58 -29.28
C ILE A 848 26.33 9.16 -29.73
N GLU A 849 26.12 10.46 -29.59
CA GLU A 849 24.85 11.10 -29.99
C GLU A 849 24.75 11.19 -31.52
N TRP A 850 25.86 11.39 -32.23
CA TRP A 850 25.92 11.25 -33.69
C TRP A 850 25.55 9.83 -34.13
N ALA A 851 26.14 8.80 -33.51
CA ALA A 851 25.89 7.40 -33.86
C ALA A 851 24.41 7.03 -33.71
N HIS A 852 23.79 7.34 -32.57
CA HIS A 852 22.36 7.07 -32.40
C HIS A 852 21.48 7.95 -33.30
N LEU A 853 21.83 9.21 -33.57
CA LEU A 853 21.04 10.06 -34.47
C LEU A 853 21.04 9.53 -35.90
N LEU A 854 22.20 9.11 -36.40
CA LEU A 854 22.35 8.55 -37.73
C LEU A 854 21.70 7.15 -37.82
N GLN A 855 21.74 6.35 -36.76
CA GLN A 855 21.00 5.08 -36.67
C GLN A 855 19.47 5.31 -36.78
N GLU A 856 18.88 6.25 -36.01
CA GLU A 856 17.45 6.54 -36.06
C GLU A 856 17.02 7.10 -37.43
N ARG A 857 17.82 7.99 -38.04
CA ARG A 857 17.58 8.49 -39.40
C ARG A 857 17.72 7.40 -40.47
N GLY A 858 18.66 6.48 -40.29
CA GLY A 858 18.82 5.31 -41.15
C GLY A 858 17.61 4.38 -41.08
N HIS A 859 17.10 4.14 -39.87
CA HIS A 859 15.88 3.38 -39.65
C HIS A 859 14.66 4.08 -40.26
N LEU A 860 14.48 5.39 -40.06
CA LEU A 860 13.42 6.18 -40.69
C LEU A 860 13.48 6.09 -42.23
N ALA A 861 14.66 6.25 -42.83
CA ALA A 861 14.86 6.13 -44.27
C ALA A 861 14.47 4.73 -44.79
N PHE A 862 14.84 3.66 -44.06
CA PHE A 862 14.45 2.29 -44.40
C PHE A 862 12.92 2.10 -44.40
N ARG A 863 12.22 2.61 -43.37
CA ARG A 863 10.75 2.53 -43.24
C ARG A 863 10.00 3.46 -44.22
N LEU A 864 10.70 4.41 -44.85
CA LEU A 864 10.20 5.25 -45.94
C LEU A 864 10.49 4.68 -47.34
N GLY A 865 11.25 3.57 -47.46
CA GLY A 865 11.63 2.95 -48.72
C GLY A 865 12.95 3.46 -49.33
N ASP A 866 13.61 4.45 -48.71
CA ASP A 866 14.95 4.88 -49.13
C ASP A 866 16.03 4.00 -48.48
N HIS A 867 16.12 2.78 -48.98
CA HIS A 867 17.08 1.77 -48.52
C HIS A 867 18.54 2.16 -48.83
N ALA A 868 18.78 3.04 -49.81
CA ALA A 868 20.13 3.51 -50.16
C ALA A 868 20.64 4.52 -49.12
N THR A 869 19.81 5.51 -48.76
CA THR A 869 20.12 6.45 -47.68
C THR A 869 20.17 5.73 -46.33
N ALA A 870 19.30 4.75 -46.08
CA ALA A 870 19.31 3.94 -44.86
C ALA A 870 20.66 3.24 -44.62
N ALA A 871 21.19 2.55 -45.63
CA ALA A 871 22.48 1.88 -45.55
C ALA A 871 23.63 2.87 -45.34
N ARG A 872 23.58 4.05 -45.98
CA ARG A 872 24.61 5.09 -45.83
C ARG A 872 24.61 5.73 -44.44
N TRP A 873 23.45 6.12 -43.90
CA TRP A 873 23.36 6.64 -42.53
C TRP A 873 23.79 5.59 -41.51
N ALA A 874 23.52 4.30 -41.75
CA ALA A 874 24.00 3.22 -40.89
C ALA A 874 25.53 3.04 -40.94
N ASP A 875 26.19 3.20 -42.09
CA ASP A 875 27.66 3.21 -42.15
C ASP A 875 28.27 4.43 -41.44
N GLU A 876 27.71 5.63 -41.64
CA GLU A 876 28.16 6.85 -40.94
C GLU A 876 27.95 6.72 -39.41
N ALA A 877 26.84 6.13 -38.96
CA ALA A 877 26.59 5.82 -37.55
C ALA A 877 27.65 4.87 -36.97
N LEU A 878 28.06 3.87 -37.75
CA LEU A 878 29.04 2.87 -37.33
C LEU A 878 30.45 3.44 -37.18
N ASP A 879 30.83 4.40 -38.02
CA ASP A 879 32.15 5.04 -37.92
C ASP A 879 32.24 5.98 -36.71
N TYR A 880 31.17 6.72 -36.40
CA TYR A 880 31.06 7.46 -35.13
C TYR A 880 31.04 6.55 -33.90
N ALA A 881 30.33 5.42 -33.94
CA ALA A 881 30.31 4.49 -32.80
C ALA A 881 31.67 3.81 -32.56
N ARG A 882 32.46 3.58 -33.63
CA ARG A 882 33.83 3.03 -33.55
C ARG A 882 34.89 4.04 -33.16
N SER A 883 34.63 5.35 -33.25
CA SER A 883 35.57 6.38 -32.79
C SER A 883 35.50 6.62 -31.27
N VAL A 884 34.58 5.97 -30.56
CA VAL A 884 34.51 5.97 -29.09
C VAL A 884 35.73 5.20 -28.52
N PRO A 885 36.53 5.80 -27.61
CA PRO A 885 37.74 5.15 -27.09
C PRO A 885 37.46 3.83 -26.33
N PRO A 886 38.31 2.79 -26.45
CA PRO A 886 38.13 1.52 -25.72
C PRO A 886 38.22 1.65 -24.20
N ASP A 887 38.86 2.71 -23.71
CA ASP A 887 39.01 3.10 -22.30
C ASP A 887 37.91 4.07 -21.81
N ALA A 888 36.91 4.37 -22.64
CA ALA A 888 35.74 5.13 -22.24
C ALA A 888 34.97 4.43 -21.10
N ASN A 889 34.17 5.20 -20.35
CA ASN A 889 33.42 4.64 -19.23
C ASN A 889 32.42 3.55 -19.66
N LYS A 890 32.03 2.66 -18.74
CA LYS A 890 31.20 1.48 -19.04
C LYS A 890 29.86 1.84 -19.72
N GLN A 891 29.26 2.99 -19.43
CA GLN A 891 28.03 3.43 -20.11
C GLN A 891 28.31 3.85 -21.55
N ALA A 892 29.37 4.62 -21.78
CA ALA A 892 29.78 5.08 -23.11
C ALA A 892 30.08 3.88 -24.05
N GLY A 893 30.79 2.86 -23.55
CA GLY A 893 31.02 1.62 -24.29
C GLY A 893 29.74 0.82 -24.58
N LEU A 894 28.77 0.81 -23.64
CA LEU A 894 27.49 0.12 -23.81
C LEU A 894 26.59 0.81 -24.84
N GLU A 895 26.49 2.14 -24.83
CA GLU A 895 25.73 2.91 -25.83
C GLU A 895 26.38 2.79 -27.22
N ALA A 896 27.71 2.84 -27.31
CA ALA A 896 28.43 2.59 -28.56
C ALA A 896 28.15 1.17 -29.10
N ALA A 897 28.17 0.14 -28.25
CA ALA A 897 27.83 -1.22 -28.65
C ALA A 897 26.37 -1.38 -29.10
N ARG A 898 25.43 -0.69 -28.43
CA ARG A 898 24.01 -0.60 -28.85
C ARG A 898 23.89 0.03 -30.23
N ALA A 899 24.49 1.20 -30.44
CA ALA A 899 24.48 1.88 -31.74
C ALA A 899 25.11 1.02 -32.86
N ILE A 900 26.19 0.28 -32.56
CA ILE A 900 26.81 -0.67 -33.50
C ILE A 900 25.83 -1.79 -33.88
N ALA A 901 25.21 -2.45 -32.90
CA ALA A 901 24.27 -3.54 -33.16
C ALA A 901 23.04 -3.05 -33.95
N GLU A 902 22.44 -1.94 -33.53
CA GLU A 902 21.26 -1.36 -34.18
C GLU A 902 21.55 -0.88 -35.61
N ALA A 903 22.67 -0.17 -35.84
CA ALA A 903 23.05 0.29 -37.17
C ALA A 903 23.41 -0.88 -38.11
N LEU A 904 24.11 -1.92 -37.63
CA LEU A 904 24.39 -3.12 -38.42
C LEU A 904 23.11 -3.86 -38.83
N ASN A 905 22.09 -3.94 -37.95
CA ASN A 905 20.80 -4.53 -38.30
C ASN A 905 20.07 -3.68 -39.37
N THR A 906 19.96 -2.35 -39.17
CA THR A 906 19.38 -1.41 -40.15
C THR A 906 20.06 -1.52 -41.51
N LYS A 907 21.41 -1.57 -41.53
CA LYS A 907 22.20 -1.77 -42.75
C LYS A 907 21.89 -3.10 -43.42
N GLY A 908 21.80 -4.18 -42.64
CA GLY A 908 21.47 -5.52 -43.12
C GLY A 908 20.12 -5.56 -43.83
N VAL A 909 19.03 -5.11 -43.18
CA VAL A 909 17.69 -5.12 -43.79
C VAL A 909 17.61 -4.19 -45.01
N ALA A 910 18.30 -3.04 -44.99
CA ALA A 910 18.39 -2.14 -46.14
C ALA A 910 19.13 -2.78 -47.33
N LEU A 911 20.27 -3.46 -47.10
CA LEU A 911 21.01 -4.19 -48.13
C LEU A 911 20.17 -5.33 -48.74
N ALA A 912 19.34 -6.00 -47.95
CA ALA A 912 18.43 -7.04 -48.45
C ALA A 912 17.39 -6.48 -49.43
N ARG A 913 16.77 -5.33 -49.11
CA ARG A 913 15.87 -4.62 -50.02
C ARG A 913 16.56 -4.10 -51.29
N LEU A 914 17.86 -3.82 -51.22
CA LEU A 914 18.71 -3.49 -52.37
C LEU A 914 19.21 -4.73 -53.15
N GLY A 915 18.68 -5.94 -52.86
CA GLY A 915 19.05 -7.18 -53.55
C GLY A 915 20.42 -7.75 -53.17
N ARG A 916 21.09 -7.20 -52.16
CA ARG A 916 22.44 -7.59 -51.71
C ARG A 916 22.39 -8.60 -50.57
N SER A 917 21.60 -9.66 -50.70
CA SER A 917 21.27 -10.61 -49.62
C SER A 917 22.51 -11.22 -48.93
N ALA A 918 23.55 -11.56 -49.69
CA ALA A 918 24.80 -12.10 -49.13
C ALA A 918 25.59 -11.06 -48.30
N ASP A 919 25.45 -9.76 -48.59
CA ASP A 919 26.02 -8.69 -47.77
C ASP A 919 25.14 -8.40 -46.55
N ALA A 920 23.82 -8.41 -46.73
CA ALA A 920 22.84 -8.24 -45.66
C ALA A 920 23.06 -9.24 -44.51
N VAL A 921 23.18 -10.53 -44.84
CA VAL A 921 23.49 -11.59 -43.86
C VAL A 921 24.73 -11.24 -43.03
N ARG A 922 25.86 -10.91 -43.68
CA ARG A 922 27.13 -10.63 -42.97
C ARG A 922 27.03 -9.42 -42.04
N GLU A 923 26.22 -8.40 -42.38
CA GLU A 923 26.03 -7.25 -41.48
C GLU A 923 25.13 -7.61 -40.29
N VAL A 924 24.05 -8.39 -40.46
CA VAL A 924 23.23 -8.81 -39.30
C VAL A 924 23.94 -9.86 -38.44
N GLU A 925 24.80 -10.72 -38.99
CA GLU A 925 25.68 -11.59 -38.18
C GLU A 925 26.63 -10.77 -37.29
N ARG A 926 27.20 -9.68 -37.81
CA ARG A 926 28.00 -8.74 -37.02
C ARG A 926 27.16 -7.99 -35.98
N SER A 927 25.88 -7.70 -36.27
CA SER A 927 24.92 -7.12 -35.31
C SER A 927 24.71 -8.07 -34.12
N VAL A 928 24.40 -9.33 -34.38
CA VAL A 928 24.23 -10.37 -33.34
C VAL A 928 25.51 -10.52 -32.51
N ALA A 929 26.67 -10.67 -33.15
CA ALA A 929 27.94 -10.82 -32.44
C ALA A 929 28.29 -9.61 -31.56
N ALA A 930 28.00 -8.39 -32.01
CA ALA A 930 28.19 -7.17 -31.21
C ALA A 930 27.20 -7.10 -30.04
N ALA A 931 25.94 -7.49 -30.26
CA ALA A 931 24.91 -7.52 -29.22
C ALA A 931 25.22 -8.56 -28.14
N GLU A 932 25.58 -9.79 -28.52
CA GLU A 932 25.95 -10.88 -27.60
C GLU A 932 27.20 -10.51 -26.77
N ALA A 933 28.24 -9.97 -27.41
CA ALA A 933 29.46 -9.54 -26.72
C ALA A 933 29.23 -8.41 -25.70
N ALA A 934 28.19 -7.58 -25.89
CA ALA A 934 27.78 -6.51 -25.00
C ALA A 934 26.68 -6.91 -23.99
N GLY A 935 26.17 -8.14 -24.04
CA GLY A 935 25.03 -8.60 -23.22
C GLY A 935 23.67 -8.01 -23.63
N LEU A 936 23.57 -7.40 -24.81
CA LEU A 936 22.35 -6.77 -25.34
C LEU A 936 21.40 -7.81 -25.95
N LEU A 937 20.97 -8.79 -25.15
CA LEU A 937 20.26 -9.99 -25.63
C LEU A 937 18.96 -9.71 -26.41
N ASN A 938 18.27 -8.59 -26.14
CA ASN A 938 17.12 -8.15 -26.94
C ASN A 938 17.51 -7.77 -28.38
N ALA A 939 18.61 -7.01 -28.54
CA ALA A 939 19.15 -6.67 -29.85
C ALA A 939 19.67 -7.91 -30.60
N ALA A 940 20.25 -8.89 -29.86
CA ALA A 940 20.60 -10.18 -30.43
C ALA A 940 19.35 -10.92 -30.95
N CYS A 941 18.25 -10.96 -30.20
CA CYS A 941 16.98 -11.58 -30.64
C CYS A 941 16.42 -10.92 -31.92
N ARG A 942 16.51 -9.58 -32.05
CA ARG A 942 16.15 -8.85 -33.28
C ARG A 942 17.03 -9.28 -34.46
N GLY A 943 18.35 -9.38 -34.25
CA GLY A 943 19.28 -9.88 -35.26
C GLY A 943 19.03 -11.34 -35.66
N TYR A 944 18.77 -12.25 -34.70
CA TYR A 944 18.40 -13.64 -34.98
C TYR A 944 17.08 -13.75 -35.75
N ASN A 945 16.07 -12.92 -35.43
CA ASN A 945 14.82 -12.84 -36.19
C ASN A 945 15.08 -12.50 -37.65
N ASN A 946 15.80 -11.41 -37.89
CA ASN A 946 16.07 -10.92 -39.23
C ASN A 946 16.99 -11.87 -40.02
N LEU A 947 17.98 -12.50 -39.37
CA LEU A 947 18.80 -13.55 -39.99
C LEU A 947 17.99 -14.78 -40.40
N GLY A 948 16.96 -15.20 -39.63
CA GLY A 948 16.11 -16.34 -40.01
C GLY A 948 15.39 -16.09 -41.34
N VAL A 949 14.83 -14.89 -41.52
CA VAL A 949 14.20 -14.46 -42.77
C VAL A 949 15.23 -14.32 -43.90
N LEU A 950 16.39 -13.69 -43.65
CA LEU A 950 17.44 -13.50 -44.66
C LEU A 950 18.04 -14.83 -45.15
N TYR A 951 18.35 -15.75 -44.24
CA TYR A 951 18.91 -17.05 -44.59
C TYR A 951 17.91 -17.95 -45.32
N THR A 952 16.60 -17.79 -45.12
CA THR A 952 15.58 -18.55 -45.89
C THR A 952 15.75 -18.37 -47.41
N MET A 953 16.29 -17.21 -47.85
CA MET A 953 16.57 -16.89 -49.25
C MET A 953 18.01 -17.21 -49.72
N VAL A 954 18.88 -17.71 -48.84
CA VAL A 954 20.34 -17.85 -49.10
C VAL A 954 20.88 -19.24 -48.72
N ASP A 955 20.59 -19.69 -47.50
CA ASP A 955 20.90 -21.03 -46.98
C ASP A 955 19.81 -21.42 -45.97
N PRO A 956 18.79 -22.20 -46.38
CA PRO A 956 17.68 -22.61 -45.52
C PRO A 956 18.11 -23.49 -44.32
N ALA A 957 19.24 -24.20 -44.41
CA ALA A 957 19.75 -24.97 -43.28
C ALA A 957 20.34 -24.05 -42.22
N GLN A 958 21.01 -22.97 -42.62
CA GLN A 958 21.41 -21.90 -41.69
C GLN A 958 20.22 -21.13 -41.13
N ALA A 959 19.13 -20.94 -41.90
CA ALA A 959 17.91 -20.31 -41.38
C ALA A 959 17.35 -21.09 -40.17
N ILE A 960 17.23 -22.42 -40.29
CA ILE A 960 16.83 -23.31 -39.20
C ILE A 960 17.81 -23.22 -38.02
N ALA A 961 19.13 -23.26 -38.28
CA ALA A 961 20.15 -23.18 -37.23
C ALA A 961 20.20 -21.81 -36.50
N VAL A 962 19.89 -20.73 -37.20
CA VAL A 962 19.76 -19.37 -36.67
C VAL A 962 18.48 -19.23 -35.84
N CYS A 963 17.34 -19.69 -36.36
CA CYS A 963 16.07 -19.65 -35.62
C CYS A 963 16.16 -20.44 -34.31
N ARG A 964 16.80 -21.62 -34.31
CA ARG A 964 17.05 -22.40 -33.09
C ARG A 964 17.95 -21.69 -32.08
N ARG A 965 19.03 -21.02 -32.53
CA ARG A 965 19.90 -20.21 -31.64
C ARG A 965 19.19 -18.99 -31.07
N GLY A 966 18.43 -18.28 -31.90
CA GLY A 966 17.58 -17.19 -31.45
C GLY A 966 16.54 -17.66 -30.43
N LEU A 967 15.97 -18.86 -30.62
CA LEU A 967 14.98 -19.43 -29.71
C LEU A 967 15.59 -19.77 -28.33
N ASP A 968 16.81 -20.30 -28.27
CA ASP A 968 17.55 -20.47 -27.01
C ASP A 968 17.72 -19.12 -26.27
N VAL A 969 18.17 -18.08 -26.96
CA VAL A 969 18.34 -16.75 -26.36
C VAL A 969 17.00 -16.19 -25.89
N ALA A 970 15.94 -16.29 -26.71
CA ALA A 970 14.59 -15.82 -26.39
C ALA A 970 13.93 -16.62 -25.25
N GLN A 971 14.29 -17.91 -25.07
CA GLN A 971 13.89 -18.73 -23.93
C GLN A 971 14.65 -18.32 -22.65
N ARG A 972 15.97 -18.11 -22.76
CA ARG A 972 16.84 -17.69 -21.64
C ARG A 972 16.53 -16.30 -21.09
N ILE A 973 15.95 -15.41 -21.89
CA ILE A 973 15.40 -14.12 -21.42
C ILE A 973 13.89 -14.14 -21.18
N GLY A 974 13.22 -15.29 -21.38
CA GLY A 974 11.78 -15.42 -21.18
C GLY A 974 10.89 -14.58 -22.10
N ASP A 975 11.37 -14.06 -23.23
CA ASP A 975 10.57 -13.24 -24.16
C ASP A 975 9.73 -14.13 -25.09
N LEU A 976 8.44 -14.27 -24.76
CA LEU A 976 7.48 -15.07 -25.50
C LEU A 976 7.14 -14.47 -26.88
N GLY A 977 7.33 -13.16 -27.07
CA GLY A 977 7.05 -12.46 -28.32
C GLY A 977 8.12 -12.72 -29.37
N PHE A 978 9.40 -12.73 -28.96
CA PHE A 978 10.48 -13.22 -29.82
C PHE A 978 10.40 -14.74 -30.05
N GLN A 979 10.00 -15.54 -29.05
CA GLN A 979 9.75 -16.98 -29.28
C GLN A 979 8.69 -17.20 -30.38
N ALA A 980 7.55 -16.48 -30.35
CA ALA A 980 6.52 -16.58 -31.39
C ALA A 980 7.04 -16.22 -32.79
N ARG A 981 7.79 -15.12 -32.93
CA ARG A 981 8.41 -14.68 -34.20
C ARG A 981 9.43 -15.69 -34.73
N LEU A 982 10.32 -16.18 -33.87
CA LEU A 982 11.37 -17.13 -34.24
C LEU A 982 10.80 -18.51 -34.59
N LEU A 983 9.70 -18.93 -33.95
CA LEU A 983 8.94 -20.12 -34.34
C LEU A 983 8.22 -19.95 -35.68
N ALA A 984 7.65 -18.77 -35.97
CA ALA A 984 7.07 -18.49 -37.28
C ALA A 984 8.12 -18.54 -38.40
N ASN A 985 9.31 -17.95 -38.19
CA ASN A 985 10.42 -18.02 -39.14
C ASN A 985 11.00 -19.45 -39.27
N LEU A 986 11.06 -20.21 -38.17
CA LEU A 986 11.44 -21.64 -38.20
C LEU A 986 10.46 -22.45 -39.06
N ALA A 987 9.15 -22.17 -38.95
CA ALA A 987 8.13 -22.84 -39.75
C ALA A 987 8.29 -22.56 -41.25
N VAL A 988 8.59 -21.30 -41.64
CA VAL A 988 8.93 -20.96 -43.03
C VAL A 988 10.17 -21.75 -43.48
N ALA A 989 11.29 -21.63 -42.77
CA ALA A 989 12.55 -22.28 -43.15
C ALA A 989 12.44 -23.82 -43.28
N SER A 990 11.66 -24.44 -42.39
CA SER A 990 11.39 -25.89 -42.37
C SER A 990 10.47 -26.38 -43.50
N CYS A 991 9.91 -25.46 -44.30
CA CYS A 991 8.92 -25.77 -45.33
C CYS A 991 9.29 -25.25 -46.73
N THR A 992 10.16 -24.24 -46.86
CA THR A 992 10.53 -23.71 -48.18
C THR A 992 11.45 -24.67 -48.96
N PHE A 993 12.37 -25.38 -48.29
CA PHE A 993 13.42 -26.20 -48.95
C PHE A 993 13.86 -27.46 -48.17
N THR A 994 13.05 -28.00 -47.26
CA THR A 994 13.39 -29.19 -46.45
C THR A 994 12.19 -30.13 -46.25
N ASP A 995 12.44 -31.43 -46.10
CA ASP A 995 11.39 -32.45 -45.87
C ASP A 995 10.79 -32.40 -44.46
N THR A 996 11.32 -31.55 -43.56
CA THR A 996 10.92 -31.43 -42.14
C THR A 996 9.62 -30.65 -41.91
N CYS A 997 8.91 -30.25 -42.96
CA CYS A 997 7.75 -29.37 -42.86
C CYS A 997 6.59 -29.95 -42.03
N SER A 998 6.40 -31.28 -42.05
CA SER A 998 5.39 -31.95 -41.21
C SER A 998 5.84 -32.14 -39.75
N ASP A 999 7.14 -32.37 -39.52
CA ASP A 999 7.68 -32.76 -38.20
C ASP A 999 8.13 -31.56 -37.34
N GLU A 1000 8.62 -30.48 -37.97
CA GLU A 1000 9.02 -29.23 -37.31
C GLU A 1000 8.20 -28.03 -37.77
N GLY A 1001 7.85 -27.95 -39.06
CA GLY A 1001 7.19 -26.79 -39.66
C GLY A 1001 5.79 -26.51 -39.09
N VAL A 1002 4.89 -27.49 -39.15
CA VAL A 1002 3.53 -27.37 -38.58
C VAL A 1002 3.57 -27.11 -37.07
N PRO A 1003 4.30 -27.89 -36.23
CA PRO A 1003 4.36 -27.62 -34.79
C PRO A 1003 4.90 -26.23 -34.43
N ALA A 1004 5.89 -25.72 -35.16
CA ALA A 1004 6.42 -24.38 -34.93
C ALA A 1004 5.38 -23.29 -35.25
N ALA A 1005 4.66 -23.40 -36.38
CA ALA A 1005 3.60 -22.45 -36.73
C ALA A 1005 2.42 -22.50 -35.74
N GLU A 1006 1.98 -23.70 -35.34
CA GLU A 1006 0.91 -23.87 -34.34
C GLU A 1006 1.31 -23.32 -32.97
N LYS A 1007 2.57 -23.49 -32.55
CA LYS A 1007 3.09 -22.94 -31.29
C LYS A 1007 3.27 -21.41 -31.34
N ALA A 1008 3.63 -20.84 -32.48
CA ALA A 1008 3.64 -19.39 -32.69
C ALA A 1008 2.22 -18.80 -32.54
N ILE A 1009 1.22 -19.41 -33.19
CA ILE A 1009 -0.20 -19.04 -33.07
C ILE A 1009 -0.69 -19.15 -31.62
N GLU A 1010 -0.29 -20.20 -30.89
CA GLU A 1010 -0.61 -20.36 -29.47
C GLU A 1010 -0.06 -19.19 -28.62
N LEU A 1011 1.21 -18.83 -28.81
CA LEU A 1011 1.87 -17.74 -28.08
C LEU A 1011 1.26 -16.37 -28.43
N ASP A 1012 1.04 -16.06 -29.71
CA ASP A 1012 0.43 -14.80 -30.13
C ASP A 1012 -1.00 -14.64 -29.56
N ARG A 1013 -1.81 -15.71 -29.60
CA ARG A 1013 -3.15 -15.72 -28.97
C ARG A 1013 -3.09 -15.62 -27.45
N ALA A 1014 -2.08 -16.23 -26.81
CA ALA A 1014 -1.88 -16.14 -25.36
C ALA A 1014 -1.58 -14.69 -24.92
N LEU A 1015 -0.73 -14.00 -25.68
CA LEU A 1015 -0.28 -12.61 -25.47
C LEU A 1015 -1.26 -11.53 -25.98
N ASP A 1016 -2.27 -11.90 -26.77
CA ASP A 1016 -3.13 -10.98 -27.55
C ASP A 1016 -2.32 -10.11 -28.54
N GLN A 1017 -1.26 -10.68 -29.13
CA GLN A 1017 -0.31 -10.04 -30.04
C GLN A 1017 -0.84 -10.00 -31.48
N ARG A 1018 -1.96 -9.27 -31.68
CA ARG A 1018 -2.72 -9.26 -32.94
C ARG A 1018 -1.93 -8.78 -34.14
N GLU A 1019 -1.01 -7.84 -33.95
CA GLU A 1019 -0.14 -7.34 -35.01
C GLU A 1019 0.89 -8.37 -35.52
N HIS A 1020 1.12 -9.49 -34.81
CA HIS A 1020 1.94 -10.60 -35.30
C HIS A 1020 1.13 -11.83 -35.71
N LEU A 1021 0.01 -12.14 -35.04
CA LEU A 1021 -0.81 -13.34 -35.27
C LEU A 1021 -1.12 -13.70 -36.74
N PRO A 1022 -1.37 -12.76 -37.68
CA PRO A 1022 -1.49 -13.07 -39.10
C PRO A 1022 -0.29 -13.79 -39.71
N VAL A 1023 0.94 -13.53 -39.23
CA VAL A 1023 2.19 -14.09 -39.77
C VAL A 1023 2.19 -15.63 -39.72
N PRO A 1024 2.16 -16.30 -38.55
CA PRO A 1024 2.14 -17.76 -38.51
C PRO A 1024 0.83 -18.36 -39.03
N LEU A 1025 -0.29 -17.62 -39.05
CA LEU A 1025 -1.52 -18.04 -39.74
C LEU A 1025 -1.33 -18.13 -41.26
N ILE A 1026 -0.68 -17.15 -41.91
CA ILE A 1026 -0.33 -17.19 -43.33
C ILE A 1026 0.56 -18.41 -43.62
N VAL A 1027 1.62 -18.59 -42.82
CA VAL A 1027 2.58 -19.70 -42.98
C VAL A 1027 1.88 -21.06 -42.84
N LEU A 1028 1.08 -21.26 -41.79
CA LEU A 1028 0.31 -22.49 -41.61
C LEU A 1028 -0.71 -22.70 -42.76
N GLY A 1029 -1.28 -21.62 -43.30
CA GLY A 1029 -2.12 -21.64 -44.49
C GLY A 1029 -1.40 -22.17 -45.73
N GLN A 1030 -0.20 -21.65 -46.01
CA GLN A 1030 0.67 -22.09 -47.11
C GLN A 1030 1.07 -23.56 -46.94
N ILE A 1031 1.47 -23.97 -45.73
CA ILE A 1031 1.81 -25.37 -45.42
C ILE A 1031 0.61 -26.30 -45.71
N TYR A 1032 -0.60 -25.91 -45.30
CA TYR A 1032 -1.81 -26.68 -45.57
C TYR A 1032 -2.21 -26.69 -47.06
N GLN A 1033 -1.88 -25.65 -47.84
CA GLN A 1033 -2.06 -25.64 -49.29
C GLN A 1033 -1.12 -26.64 -49.97
N CYS A 1034 0.19 -26.57 -49.68
CA CYS A 1034 1.20 -27.49 -50.21
C CYS A 1034 0.90 -28.97 -49.87
N HIS A 1035 0.35 -29.24 -48.68
CA HIS A 1035 -0.04 -30.59 -48.25
C HIS A 1035 -1.47 -31.03 -48.68
N GLY A 1036 -2.09 -30.34 -49.65
CA GLY A 1036 -3.36 -30.75 -50.23
C GLY A 1036 -4.57 -30.64 -49.28
N LYS A 1037 -4.53 -29.75 -48.29
CA LYS A 1037 -5.58 -29.53 -47.27
C LYS A 1037 -6.27 -28.17 -47.46
N PRO A 1038 -6.92 -27.89 -48.61
CA PRO A 1038 -7.39 -26.55 -48.95
C PRO A 1038 -8.45 -25.98 -47.98
N GLY A 1039 -9.25 -26.84 -47.36
CA GLY A 1039 -10.23 -26.45 -46.33
C GLY A 1039 -9.62 -26.10 -44.96
N LEU A 1040 -8.32 -26.32 -44.76
CA LEU A 1040 -7.57 -25.77 -43.62
C LEU A 1040 -6.85 -24.48 -44.04
N ALA A 1041 -6.17 -24.48 -45.20
CA ALA A 1041 -5.52 -23.29 -45.77
C ALA A 1041 -6.47 -22.08 -45.84
N ALA A 1042 -7.67 -22.27 -46.41
CA ALA A 1042 -8.68 -21.22 -46.51
C ALA A 1042 -9.16 -20.69 -45.16
N ARG A 1043 -9.12 -21.49 -44.08
CA ARG A 1043 -9.48 -21.01 -42.73
C ARG A 1043 -8.37 -20.13 -42.15
N CYS A 1044 -7.12 -20.56 -42.26
CA CYS A 1044 -5.96 -19.80 -41.79
C CYS A 1044 -5.86 -18.42 -42.48
N TYR A 1045 -5.99 -18.36 -43.81
CA TYR A 1045 -5.97 -17.08 -44.54
C TYR A 1045 -7.15 -16.16 -44.20
N ASN A 1046 -8.37 -16.70 -44.03
CA ASN A 1046 -9.52 -15.86 -43.66
C ASN A 1046 -9.45 -15.36 -42.21
N GLU A 1047 -8.87 -16.14 -41.28
CA GLU A 1047 -8.58 -15.66 -39.91
C GLU A 1047 -7.53 -14.54 -39.94
N ALA A 1048 -6.43 -14.73 -40.67
CA ALA A 1048 -5.40 -13.70 -40.85
C ALA A 1048 -5.96 -12.40 -41.45
N ILE A 1049 -6.85 -12.49 -42.44
CA ILE A 1049 -7.55 -11.33 -43.03
C ILE A 1049 -8.45 -10.62 -42.01
N ALA A 1050 -9.12 -11.35 -41.11
CA ALA A 1050 -9.95 -10.74 -40.08
C ALA A 1050 -9.07 -9.95 -39.10
N VAL A 1051 -8.00 -10.56 -38.59
CA VAL A 1051 -7.08 -9.92 -37.62
C VAL A 1051 -6.33 -8.74 -38.25
N ALA A 1052 -5.79 -8.87 -39.47
CA ALA A 1052 -5.11 -7.77 -40.16
C ALA A 1052 -6.03 -6.58 -40.50
N LYS A 1053 -7.35 -6.81 -40.61
CA LYS A 1053 -8.36 -5.74 -40.73
C LYS A 1053 -8.71 -5.08 -39.40
N GLU A 1054 -8.60 -5.79 -38.29
CA GLU A 1054 -8.74 -5.20 -36.94
C GLU A 1054 -7.53 -4.34 -36.56
N THR A 1055 -6.31 -4.78 -36.91
CA THR A 1055 -5.07 -4.03 -36.62
C THR A 1055 -4.83 -2.86 -37.58
N GLY A 1056 -5.31 -2.98 -38.82
CA GLY A 1056 -5.15 -1.95 -39.84
C GLY A 1056 -3.81 -1.99 -40.58
N GLU A 1057 -3.14 -3.16 -40.62
CA GLU A 1057 -1.80 -3.36 -41.21
C GLU A 1057 -1.90 -3.87 -42.67
N PRO A 1058 -1.88 -2.99 -43.70
CA PRO A 1058 -2.20 -3.38 -45.08
C PRO A 1058 -1.20 -4.37 -45.69
N GLN A 1059 0.07 -4.31 -45.29
CA GLN A 1059 1.11 -5.23 -45.77
C GLN A 1059 0.84 -6.71 -45.41
N GLN A 1060 0.03 -6.98 -44.39
CA GLN A 1060 -0.37 -8.34 -44.02
C GLN A 1060 -1.58 -8.84 -44.83
N LEU A 1061 -2.35 -7.95 -45.46
CA LEU A 1061 -3.50 -8.33 -46.29
C LEU A 1061 -3.08 -8.90 -47.65
N PHE A 1062 -2.00 -8.39 -48.24
CA PHE A 1062 -1.46 -8.86 -49.52
C PHE A 1062 -1.20 -10.38 -49.54
N PRO A 1063 -0.34 -10.96 -48.66
CA PRO A 1063 -0.04 -12.40 -48.70
C PRO A 1063 -1.25 -13.29 -48.38
N CYS A 1064 -2.24 -12.79 -47.63
CA CYS A 1064 -3.47 -13.53 -47.40
C CYS A 1064 -4.38 -13.58 -48.64
N TYR A 1065 -4.46 -12.49 -49.40
CA TYR A 1065 -5.23 -12.45 -50.65
C TYR A 1065 -4.52 -13.23 -51.75
N ASP A 1066 -3.19 -13.15 -51.86
CA ASP A 1066 -2.40 -13.96 -52.80
C ASP A 1066 -2.50 -15.46 -52.49
N GLY A 1067 -2.42 -15.84 -51.21
CA GLY A 1067 -2.67 -17.20 -50.74
C GLY A 1067 -4.09 -17.71 -51.09
N LEU A 1068 -5.12 -16.88 -50.97
CA LEU A 1068 -6.48 -17.25 -51.40
C LEU A 1068 -6.65 -17.25 -52.93
N ALA A 1069 -5.91 -16.44 -53.67
CA ALA A 1069 -5.96 -16.42 -55.13
C ALA A 1069 -5.35 -17.70 -55.71
N THR A 1070 -4.13 -18.05 -55.29
CA THR A 1070 -3.47 -19.30 -55.65
C THR A 1070 -4.27 -20.53 -55.21
N LEU A 1071 -4.81 -20.53 -53.99
CA LEU A 1071 -5.62 -21.65 -53.47
C LEU A 1071 -6.91 -21.90 -54.28
N ASN A 1072 -7.49 -20.87 -54.91
CA ASN A 1072 -8.64 -21.05 -55.79
C ASN A 1072 -8.22 -21.44 -57.22
N LEU A 1073 -7.06 -20.98 -57.70
CA LEU A 1073 -6.44 -21.42 -58.95
C LEU A 1073 -6.09 -22.92 -58.90
N ASP A 1074 -5.51 -23.41 -57.80
CA ASP A 1074 -5.25 -24.83 -57.51
C ASP A 1074 -6.52 -25.70 -57.55
N ARG A 1075 -7.69 -25.08 -57.39
CA ARG A 1075 -9.01 -25.73 -57.36
C ARG A 1075 -9.81 -25.52 -58.66
N GLY A 1076 -9.27 -24.74 -59.61
CA GLY A 1076 -9.92 -24.39 -60.88
C GLY A 1076 -11.00 -23.30 -60.79
N ASP A 1077 -11.15 -22.62 -59.65
CA ASP A 1077 -12.12 -21.53 -59.48
C ASP A 1077 -11.50 -20.20 -59.95
N MET A 1078 -11.42 -20.06 -61.27
CA MET A 1078 -10.83 -18.89 -61.93
C MET A 1078 -11.50 -17.54 -61.54
N PRO A 1079 -12.84 -17.42 -61.48
CA PRO A 1079 -13.48 -16.16 -61.07
C PRO A 1079 -13.10 -15.72 -59.65
N GLU A 1080 -13.00 -16.66 -58.71
CA GLU A 1080 -12.63 -16.35 -57.32
C GLU A 1080 -11.11 -16.07 -57.20
N ALA A 1081 -10.27 -16.76 -57.97
CA ALA A 1081 -8.85 -16.47 -58.07
C ALA A 1081 -8.59 -15.04 -58.62
N GLU A 1082 -9.25 -14.66 -59.72
CA GLU A 1082 -9.18 -13.31 -60.28
C GLU A 1082 -9.66 -12.25 -59.26
N ARG A 1083 -10.73 -12.53 -58.51
CA ARG A 1083 -11.24 -11.63 -57.47
C ARG A 1083 -10.21 -11.39 -56.36
N TYR A 1084 -9.49 -12.43 -55.93
CA TYR A 1084 -8.47 -12.30 -54.89
C TYR A 1084 -7.16 -11.66 -55.38
N PHE A 1085 -6.71 -11.94 -56.61
CA PHE A 1085 -5.58 -11.21 -57.21
C PHE A 1085 -5.88 -9.72 -57.37
N ALA A 1086 -7.11 -9.35 -57.76
CA ALA A 1086 -7.53 -7.96 -57.81
C ALA A 1086 -7.49 -7.27 -56.43
N LEU A 1087 -7.89 -7.96 -55.37
CA LEU A 1087 -7.80 -7.44 -53.99
C LEU A 1087 -6.35 -7.30 -53.50
N ALA A 1088 -5.46 -8.24 -53.84
CA ALA A 1088 -4.04 -8.14 -53.52
C ALA A 1088 -3.40 -6.92 -54.19
N HIS A 1089 -3.66 -6.72 -55.49
CA HIS A 1089 -3.15 -5.58 -56.25
C HIS A 1089 -3.72 -4.23 -55.77
N ASP A 1090 -5.02 -4.17 -55.46
CA ASP A 1090 -5.70 -2.99 -54.92
C ASP A 1090 -5.13 -2.54 -53.56
N VAL A 1091 -4.78 -3.47 -52.67
CA VAL A 1091 -4.07 -3.16 -51.42
C VAL A 1091 -2.70 -2.52 -51.70
N CYS A 1092 -1.88 -3.13 -52.56
CA CYS A 1092 -0.57 -2.57 -52.92
C CYS A 1092 -0.68 -1.16 -53.53
N ALA A 1093 -1.61 -0.98 -54.48
CA ALA A 1093 -1.83 0.29 -55.16
C ALA A 1093 -2.31 1.41 -54.22
N ARG A 1094 -3.22 1.12 -53.28
CA ARG A 1094 -3.73 2.12 -52.32
C ARG A 1094 -2.71 2.55 -51.27
N HIS A 1095 -1.83 1.64 -50.86
CA HIS A 1095 -0.90 1.87 -49.75
C HIS A 1095 0.55 2.12 -50.20
N GLY A 1096 0.82 2.13 -51.52
CA GLY A 1096 2.15 2.39 -52.08
C GLY A 1096 3.16 1.27 -51.79
N LEU A 1097 2.68 0.03 -51.66
CA LEU A 1097 3.50 -1.12 -51.30
C LEU A 1097 4.02 -1.83 -52.55
N ASP A 1098 5.30 -2.14 -52.61
CA ASP A 1098 5.88 -2.97 -53.66
C ASP A 1098 5.46 -4.45 -53.48
N PRO A 1099 4.74 -5.05 -54.46
CA PRO A 1099 4.38 -6.47 -54.39
C PRO A 1099 5.61 -7.40 -54.35
N GLN A 1100 6.71 -7.05 -55.03
CA GLN A 1100 7.89 -7.93 -55.08
C GLN A 1100 8.58 -8.02 -53.71
N GLY A 1101 8.75 -6.88 -53.03
CA GLY A 1101 9.23 -6.82 -51.64
C GLY A 1101 8.32 -7.53 -50.64
N LEU A 1102 7.00 -7.58 -50.87
CA LEU A 1102 6.06 -8.31 -50.01
C LEU A 1102 6.01 -9.82 -50.28
N ILE A 1103 6.28 -10.28 -51.51
CA ILE A 1103 6.37 -11.72 -51.83
C ILE A 1103 7.60 -12.34 -51.17
N VAL A 1104 8.75 -11.65 -51.18
CA VAL A 1104 10.04 -12.25 -50.81
C VAL A 1104 10.43 -12.01 -49.34
N LEU A 1105 10.10 -10.84 -48.76
CA LEU A 1105 10.55 -10.45 -47.41
C LEU A 1105 9.46 -9.69 -46.62
N PRO A 1106 8.25 -10.24 -46.40
CA PRO A 1106 7.18 -9.53 -45.68
C PRO A 1106 7.43 -9.33 -44.17
N PHE A 1107 8.41 -10.02 -43.58
CA PHE A 1107 8.64 -10.07 -42.12
C PHE A 1107 10.00 -9.50 -41.65
N LEU A 1108 10.69 -8.73 -42.50
CA LEU A 1108 11.86 -7.93 -42.07
C LEU A 1108 11.41 -6.59 -41.47
N ASP A 1109 11.87 -6.31 -40.25
CA ASP A 1109 11.48 -5.17 -39.41
C ASP A 1109 12.73 -4.44 -38.85
#